data_AF-A0A9J7YB39-F1
#
_entry.id   AF-A0A9J7YB39-F1
#
_cell.length_a   1.000
_cell.length_b   1.000
_cell.length_c   1.000
_cell.angle_alpha   90.00
_cell.angle_beta   90.00
_cell.angle_gamma   90.00
#
_symmetry.space_group_name_H-M   'P 1'
#
loop_
_entity.id
_entity.type
_entity.pdbx_description
1 polymer ?
#
loop_
_entity_poly.entity_id
_entity_poly.type
_entity_poly.pdbx_seq_one_letter_code
_entity_poly.pdbx_strand_id
1 'polypeptide(L)'
;MQVTDIGSREDGKIWHRKSVSSKYGVLATVVRNASARQTKTVRFLHVAFDTTGESFLAGDHHGNIYVFDISRNRFKLVQKTGQACTALAFNLRRTTEFLVALADYSIKCFDKGQTLSWMRGHEGAISSLSIHSSGSYAISTSSDTAQLWNLDTFQRKRKLNVRQSVGIQKVFFLPHSNTILSCFSDDSIFAWESDTLFCKYQLPVPQDGPRIHYRTFAVTQDGKTLAAAGRSNLVHLWCLDSRQLLRVIHMPPEVKSVRFVDFLPDSFDGGSNQILGVLSQDGIMRFINIQSCKQIFEIGSHEDAIMLAAICPKGHHIVAVMDSGALRIYDVRSLTPEISKPPQPLLKRVTKGKSSEGSGLKMKVHTGAGQRPVKTSGRRIQSKVLPSAVSTLADKENDLPNGLNKKRLQALLRAFGEYPAKYRMFIWRSLLHLPENHAAFSSLTDKGLHSAYMCLQERYPIKSHKLQRGLQRVLSALAHWAAVFGETDYLPLLAFPFVKLFENNPLICFEVVATIIVNWCQHWFEYFPNPPLNVLSLAENVLAHHDKELLQHFVACGVTSQLYAWPLLETLFSEVLMREEWLKLFDNVFSNHPSFLLMAVVAYVTCCRAPLLLCTERKDFEYFFHHRNSLDISAMLKEAYRLMDSTPADIHPSSALSDFEPLTQGQYPIFNKYPTFIVEYQSQERERIRQQEVEYLRERQEVQELHAEAVRQQAEFEAWYKQQELLLQGEEQRRRILQEEESKLTQQRARLAAMKRELKVKELNLIDSSRRRFLKHQQDQRRIQLKRLDDEIQRKMVLRDQETAAAVQDIEVRQMELDAQRQLFEQQLAKEQERVSQTVRVEVDTRRRRAEIEDSTFQNFIQTNADVSQTNKKVYVHCCFIVSLDRGRGELDSKERELMQEIRELRTKLAARARAADFISPSTSSGHSH
;
A
#
# COMPACT_ATOMS: atom_id res chain seq x y z
N MET A 1 -38.74 -23.98 0.33
CA MET A 1 -37.32 -24.36 0.51
C MET A 1 -36.60 -24.00 -0.78
N GLN A 2 -35.55 -23.16 -0.75
CA GLN A 2 -34.80 -22.85 -1.99
C GLN A 2 -33.64 -23.86 -2.13
N VAL A 3 -33.71 -24.65 -3.20
CA VAL A 3 -32.61 -25.47 -3.70
C VAL A 3 -31.87 -24.66 -4.78
N THR A 4 -30.55 -24.66 -4.71
CA THR A 4 -29.66 -24.02 -5.69
C THR A 4 -28.68 -25.07 -6.23
N ASP A 5 -28.78 -25.39 -7.51
CA ASP A 5 -27.76 -26.22 -8.18
C ASP A 5 -26.63 -25.31 -8.71
N ILE A 6 -25.40 -25.59 -8.31
CA ILE A 6 -24.21 -24.87 -8.78
C ILE A 6 -23.66 -25.45 -10.09
N GLY A 7 -24.01 -26.71 -10.42
CA GLY A 7 -23.59 -27.42 -11.61
C GLY A 7 -22.07 -27.35 -11.86
N SER A 8 -21.69 -26.87 -13.04
CA SER A 8 -20.29 -26.64 -13.44
C SER A 8 -19.80 -25.20 -13.24
N ARG A 9 -20.54 -24.33 -12.53
CA ARG A 9 -20.18 -22.92 -12.38
C ARG A 9 -19.02 -22.72 -11.42
N GLU A 10 -18.16 -21.76 -11.75
CA GLU A 10 -17.01 -21.37 -10.93
C GLU A 10 -17.35 -20.22 -9.96
N ASP A 11 -18.42 -19.46 -10.20
CA ASP A 11 -18.99 -18.54 -9.23
C ASP A 11 -20.54 -18.45 -9.35
N GLY A 12 -21.18 -17.82 -8.37
CA GLY A 12 -22.62 -17.58 -8.38
C GLY A 12 -23.17 -17.09 -7.05
N LYS A 13 -24.51 -17.15 -6.90
CA LYS A 13 -25.23 -16.84 -5.66
C LYS A 13 -25.65 -18.13 -4.96
N ILE A 14 -25.68 -18.14 -3.63
CA ILE A 14 -26.10 -19.32 -2.85
C ILE A 14 -27.62 -19.47 -2.86
N TRP A 15 -28.38 -18.36 -2.92
CA TRP A 15 -29.83 -18.33 -3.11
C TRP A 15 -30.25 -17.13 -3.97
N HIS A 16 -31.28 -17.29 -4.80
CA HIS A 16 -31.77 -16.21 -5.68
C HIS A 16 -32.75 -15.25 -4.99
N ARG A 17 -33.44 -15.69 -3.94
CA ARG A 17 -34.23 -14.85 -3.02
C ARG A 17 -33.85 -15.23 -1.60
N LYS A 18 -33.64 -14.25 -0.71
CA LYS A 18 -33.33 -14.56 0.71
C LYS A 18 -34.56 -15.24 1.31
N SER A 19 -34.48 -16.53 1.61
CA SER A 19 -35.61 -17.26 2.17
C SER A 19 -35.97 -16.66 3.52
N VAL A 20 -37.26 -16.35 3.71
CA VAL A 20 -37.82 -16.36 5.07
C VAL A 20 -37.66 -17.79 5.57
N SER A 21 -37.19 -17.95 6.80
CA SER A 21 -36.82 -19.27 7.30
C SER A 21 -38.02 -20.21 7.38
N SER A 22 -37.80 -21.47 7.02
CA SER A 22 -38.82 -22.52 7.20
C SER A 22 -39.04 -22.81 8.70
N LYS A 23 -40.14 -23.47 9.06
CA LYS A 23 -40.33 -24.02 10.42
C LYS A 23 -39.17 -24.92 10.90
N TYR A 24 -38.39 -25.45 9.96
CA TYR A 24 -37.22 -26.31 10.19
C TYR A 24 -35.87 -25.57 10.07
N GLY A 25 -35.85 -24.23 10.14
CA GLY A 25 -34.61 -23.42 10.19
C GLY A 25 -33.74 -23.39 8.92
N VAL A 26 -34.06 -24.16 7.88
CA VAL A 26 -33.29 -24.21 6.63
C VAL A 26 -33.37 -22.88 5.89
N LEU A 27 -32.21 -22.27 5.67
CA LEU A 27 -32.02 -21.03 4.93
C LEU A 27 -31.79 -21.31 3.43
N ALA A 28 -30.98 -22.32 3.10
CA ALA A 28 -30.74 -22.78 1.73
C ALA A 28 -30.33 -24.25 1.65
N THR A 29 -30.49 -24.87 0.48
CA THR A 29 -29.91 -26.17 0.14
C THR A 29 -29.12 -26.04 -1.16
N VAL A 30 -27.84 -26.42 -1.14
CA VAL A 30 -26.95 -26.35 -2.29
C VAL A 30 -26.67 -27.76 -2.79
N VAL A 31 -26.88 -27.97 -4.09
CA VAL A 31 -26.64 -29.24 -4.80
C VAL A 31 -25.62 -28.98 -5.90
N ARG A 32 -24.90 -30.01 -6.34
CA ARG A 32 -24.06 -29.96 -7.53
C ARG A 32 -24.36 -31.16 -8.43
N ASN A 33 -24.88 -30.91 -9.64
CA ASN A 33 -25.01 -31.96 -10.65
C ASN A 33 -23.85 -31.94 -11.66
N ALA A 34 -23.36 -33.12 -12.05
CA ALA A 34 -22.20 -33.25 -12.95
C ALA A 34 -22.49 -32.77 -14.38
N SER A 35 -23.73 -32.88 -14.86
CA SER A 35 -24.20 -32.26 -16.10
C SER A 35 -25.72 -32.13 -16.11
N ALA A 36 -26.27 -31.25 -16.95
CA ALA A 36 -27.71 -31.09 -17.15
C ALA A 36 -28.40 -32.29 -17.85
N ARG A 37 -27.68 -33.39 -18.14
CA ARG A 37 -28.20 -34.61 -18.79
C ARG A 37 -27.90 -35.91 -18.02
N GLN A 38 -27.23 -35.85 -16.86
CA GLN A 38 -26.95 -37.04 -16.04
C GLN A 38 -27.30 -36.79 -14.57
N THR A 39 -28.11 -37.66 -13.99
CA THR A 39 -28.63 -37.61 -12.61
C THR A 39 -27.62 -37.98 -11.52
N LYS A 40 -26.31 -38.01 -11.84
CA LYS A 40 -25.26 -38.27 -10.85
C LYS A 40 -24.93 -36.97 -10.11
N THR A 41 -25.41 -36.86 -8.87
CA THR A 41 -25.03 -35.80 -7.95
C THR A 41 -23.55 -35.91 -7.60
N VAL A 42 -22.86 -34.76 -7.58
CA VAL A 42 -21.51 -34.63 -7.03
C VAL A 42 -21.65 -34.38 -5.53
N ARG A 43 -20.97 -35.20 -4.72
CA ARG A 43 -21.12 -35.16 -3.26
C ARG A 43 -20.07 -34.24 -2.64
N PHE A 44 -20.51 -33.32 -1.80
CA PHE A 44 -19.64 -32.70 -0.82
C PHE A 44 -19.26 -33.73 0.25
N LEU A 45 -18.04 -33.64 0.79
CA LEU A 45 -17.50 -34.58 1.77
C LEU A 45 -17.17 -33.89 3.10
N HIS A 46 -16.46 -32.76 3.03
CA HIS A 46 -16.02 -32.01 4.20
C HIS A 46 -16.38 -30.54 4.10
N VAL A 47 -16.62 -29.93 5.27
CA VAL A 47 -16.94 -28.51 5.46
C VAL A 47 -16.09 -27.95 6.60
N ALA A 48 -15.64 -26.71 6.49
CA ALA A 48 -14.99 -25.96 7.58
C ALA A 48 -15.38 -24.48 7.52
N PHE A 49 -15.72 -23.88 8.67
CA PHE A 49 -16.03 -22.44 8.78
C PHE A 49 -14.77 -21.59 8.91
N ASP A 50 -14.85 -20.34 8.44
CA ASP A 50 -13.86 -19.30 8.69
C ASP A 50 -13.98 -18.73 10.13
N THR A 51 -12.99 -17.97 10.58
CA THR A 51 -12.98 -17.38 11.94
C THR A 51 -14.07 -16.34 12.16
N THR A 52 -14.54 -15.65 11.10
CA THR A 52 -15.66 -14.71 11.21
C THR A 52 -17.01 -15.43 11.25
N GLY A 53 -17.09 -16.70 10.83
CA GLY A 53 -18.33 -17.46 10.76
C GLY A 53 -19.30 -17.01 9.65
N GLU A 54 -18.87 -16.12 8.77
CA GLU A 54 -19.65 -15.63 7.63
C GLU A 54 -19.36 -16.39 6.33
N SER A 55 -18.25 -17.13 6.28
CA SER A 55 -17.85 -17.96 5.14
C SER A 55 -17.49 -19.39 5.55
N PHE A 56 -17.64 -20.34 4.63
CA PHE A 56 -17.16 -21.70 4.83
C PHE A 56 -16.55 -22.29 3.56
N LEU A 57 -15.58 -23.18 3.74
CA LEU A 57 -15.07 -24.08 2.71
C LEU A 57 -15.95 -25.31 2.64
N ALA A 58 -16.24 -25.80 1.44
CA ALA A 58 -16.73 -27.15 1.21
C ALA A 58 -15.98 -27.81 0.06
N GLY A 59 -15.53 -29.05 0.27
CA GLY A 59 -14.81 -29.83 -0.73
C GLY A 59 -15.63 -31.02 -1.22
N ASP A 60 -15.57 -31.29 -2.53
CA ASP A 60 -16.29 -32.40 -3.16
C ASP A 60 -15.43 -33.65 -3.43
N HIS A 61 -16.09 -34.75 -3.79
CA HIS A 61 -15.44 -36.03 -4.08
C HIS A 61 -14.51 -36.00 -5.31
N HIS A 62 -14.53 -34.94 -6.11
CA HIS A 62 -13.64 -34.73 -7.25
C HIS A 62 -12.45 -33.79 -6.92
N GLY A 63 -12.38 -33.27 -5.69
CA GLY A 63 -11.34 -32.34 -5.26
C GLY A 63 -11.58 -30.88 -5.66
N ASN A 64 -12.82 -30.50 -5.97
CA ASN A 64 -13.16 -29.09 -6.15
C ASN A 64 -13.44 -28.46 -4.78
N ILE A 65 -12.69 -27.42 -4.45
CA ILE A 65 -12.77 -26.71 -3.17
C ILE A 65 -13.49 -25.38 -3.39
N TYR A 66 -14.70 -25.27 -2.86
CA TYR A 66 -15.56 -24.10 -2.95
C TYR A 66 -15.51 -23.29 -1.65
N VAL A 67 -15.51 -21.96 -1.76
CA VAL A 67 -15.83 -21.04 -0.66
C VAL A 67 -17.26 -20.53 -0.85
N PHE A 68 -18.05 -20.60 0.22
CA PHE A 68 -19.41 -20.09 0.30
C PHE A 68 -19.44 -18.94 1.31
N ASP A 69 -19.72 -17.73 0.81
CA ASP A 69 -19.87 -16.49 1.56
C ASP A 69 -21.37 -16.25 1.83
N ILE A 70 -21.78 -16.49 3.08
CA ILE A 70 -23.17 -16.44 3.53
C ILE A 70 -23.66 -14.99 3.61
N SER A 71 -22.82 -14.05 4.09
CA SER A 71 -23.24 -12.66 4.29
C SER A 71 -23.37 -11.89 2.97
N ARG A 72 -22.49 -12.14 1.99
CA ARG A 72 -22.59 -11.60 0.62
C ARG A 72 -23.47 -12.45 -0.32
N ASN A 73 -23.94 -13.62 0.11
CA ASN A 73 -24.71 -14.57 -0.69
C ASN A 73 -24.01 -14.91 -2.02
N ARG A 74 -22.76 -15.38 -1.94
CA ARG A 74 -22.00 -15.84 -3.11
C ARG A 74 -21.26 -17.15 -2.83
N PHE A 75 -21.06 -17.94 -3.89
CA PHE A 75 -20.08 -19.03 -3.87
C PHE A 75 -19.01 -18.78 -4.93
N LYS A 76 -17.81 -19.32 -4.70
CA LYS A 76 -16.71 -19.34 -5.66
C LYS A 76 -15.94 -20.65 -5.55
N LEU A 77 -15.62 -21.26 -6.69
CA LEU A 77 -14.63 -22.32 -6.82
C LEU A 77 -13.23 -21.71 -6.67
N VAL A 78 -12.50 -22.14 -5.64
CA VAL A 78 -11.20 -21.55 -5.28
C VAL A 78 -10.03 -22.41 -5.77
N GLN A 79 -10.15 -23.74 -5.74
CA GLN A 79 -9.13 -24.64 -6.27
C GLN A 79 -9.75 -25.94 -6.80
N LYS A 80 -9.12 -26.51 -7.84
CA LYS A 80 -9.32 -27.90 -8.29
C LYS A 80 -8.07 -28.70 -7.89
N THR A 81 -8.15 -29.60 -6.92
CA THR A 81 -7.01 -30.39 -6.43
C THR A 81 -6.86 -31.73 -7.17
N GLY A 82 -7.91 -32.18 -7.86
CA GLY A 82 -7.97 -33.46 -8.58
C GLY A 82 -8.15 -34.69 -7.69
N GLN A 83 -8.28 -34.51 -6.37
CA GLN A 83 -8.41 -35.59 -5.40
C GLN A 83 -9.38 -35.19 -4.28
N ALA A 84 -10.21 -36.13 -3.83
CA ALA A 84 -11.10 -35.92 -2.69
C ALA A 84 -10.32 -35.39 -1.46
N CYS A 85 -10.91 -34.40 -0.78
CA CYS A 85 -10.39 -33.94 0.51
C CYS A 85 -10.82 -34.88 1.64
N THR A 86 -9.97 -35.04 2.65
CA THR A 86 -10.27 -35.83 3.87
C THR A 86 -10.38 -34.97 5.13
N ALA A 87 -9.90 -33.72 5.07
CA ALA A 87 -10.11 -32.69 6.08
C ALA A 87 -9.85 -31.29 5.48
N LEU A 88 -10.50 -30.27 6.07
CA LEU A 88 -10.39 -28.86 5.69
C LEU A 88 -10.21 -28.01 6.97
N ALA A 89 -9.42 -26.94 6.92
CA ALA A 89 -9.31 -25.97 8.00
C ALA A 89 -8.83 -24.59 7.50
N PHE A 90 -9.33 -23.49 8.06
CA PHE A 90 -8.84 -22.13 7.81
C PHE A 90 -7.70 -21.75 8.77
N ASN A 91 -6.69 -21.00 8.31
CA ASN A 91 -5.67 -20.46 9.21
C ASN A 91 -6.27 -19.36 10.09
N LEU A 92 -6.07 -19.47 11.41
CA LEU A 92 -6.59 -18.52 12.40
C LEU A 92 -5.82 -17.17 12.39
N ARG A 93 -4.57 -17.13 11.93
CA ARG A 93 -3.71 -15.93 11.88
C ARG A 93 -3.78 -15.19 10.55
N ARG A 94 -4.06 -15.88 9.44
CA ARG A 94 -4.14 -15.33 8.08
C ARG A 94 -5.45 -15.80 7.45
N THR A 95 -6.50 -15.00 7.52
CA THR A 95 -7.88 -15.40 7.17
C THR A 95 -8.10 -15.77 5.70
N THR A 96 -7.16 -15.46 4.80
CA THR A 96 -7.20 -15.85 3.39
C THR A 96 -6.48 -17.19 3.10
N GLU A 97 -5.78 -17.75 4.08
CA GLU A 97 -5.11 -19.05 4.00
C GLU A 97 -5.98 -20.21 4.49
N PHE A 98 -5.90 -21.35 3.79
CA PHE A 98 -6.57 -22.58 4.20
C PHE A 98 -5.76 -23.84 3.87
N LEU A 99 -5.96 -24.87 4.69
CA LEU A 99 -5.35 -26.18 4.59
C LEU A 99 -6.36 -27.20 4.07
N VAL A 100 -5.92 -28.01 3.10
CA VAL A 100 -6.68 -29.12 2.52
C VAL A 100 -5.86 -30.40 2.67
N ALA A 101 -6.33 -31.35 3.48
CA ALA A 101 -5.80 -32.71 3.48
C ALA A 101 -6.43 -33.50 2.33
N LEU A 102 -5.61 -34.25 1.59
CA LEU A 102 -5.99 -34.98 0.38
C LEU A 102 -5.82 -36.49 0.53
N ALA A 103 -6.48 -37.23 -0.37
CA ALA A 103 -6.36 -38.68 -0.47
C ALA A 103 -4.93 -39.19 -0.78
N ASP A 104 -4.01 -38.37 -1.30
CA ASP A 104 -2.57 -38.72 -1.45
C ASP A 104 -1.73 -38.55 -0.16
N TYR A 105 -2.40 -38.41 0.98
CA TYR A 105 -1.80 -38.20 2.31
C TYR A 105 -0.98 -36.90 2.43
N SER A 106 -1.09 -35.99 1.46
CA SER A 106 -0.55 -34.63 1.55
C SER A 106 -1.55 -33.65 2.15
N ILE A 107 -1.02 -32.59 2.76
CA ILE A 107 -1.78 -31.40 3.15
C ILE A 107 -1.27 -30.25 2.29
N LYS A 108 -2.15 -29.62 1.51
CA LYS A 108 -1.80 -28.45 0.69
C LYS A 108 -2.31 -27.18 1.36
N CYS A 109 -1.47 -26.14 1.40
CA CYS A 109 -1.84 -24.82 1.87
C CYS A 109 -2.06 -23.89 0.67
N PHE A 110 -3.14 -23.10 0.72
CA PHE A 110 -3.50 -22.15 -0.32
C PHE A 110 -3.78 -20.77 0.28
N ASP A 111 -3.32 -19.70 -0.37
CA ASP A 111 -3.77 -18.32 -0.12
C ASP A 111 -4.55 -17.84 -1.34
N LYS A 112 -5.78 -17.34 -1.13
CA LYS A 112 -6.66 -16.78 -2.20
C LYS A 112 -6.94 -17.70 -3.41
N GLY A 113 -6.57 -18.98 -3.33
CA GLY A 113 -6.64 -19.97 -4.43
C GLY A 113 -5.34 -20.22 -5.20
N GLN A 114 -4.21 -19.63 -4.76
CA GLN A 114 -2.87 -20.05 -5.21
C GLN A 114 -2.27 -21.04 -4.21
N THR A 115 -1.52 -22.03 -4.68
CA THR A 115 -0.83 -22.99 -3.80
C THR A 115 0.39 -22.30 -3.18
N LEU A 116 0.40 -22.15 -1.85
CA LEU A 116 1.58 -21.65 -1.13
C LEU A 116 2.64 -22.73 -0.97
N SER A 117 2.23 -23.89 -0.47
CA SER A 117 3.13 -25.00 -0.14
C SER A 117 2.36 -26.30 0.08
N TRP A 118 3.08 -27.41 0.23
CA TRP A 118 2.52 -28.73 0.51
C TRP A 118 3.37 -29.48 1.53
N MET A 119 2.68 -30.21 2.42
CA MET A 119 3.25 -30.94 3.54
C MET A 119 2.99 -32.43 3.32
N ARG A 120 4.05 -33.24 3.24
CA ARG A 120 3.99 -34.72 3.19
C ARG A 120 4.86 -35.33 4.29
N GLY A 121 4.47 -36.51 4.76
CA GLY A 121 5.13 -37.21 5.85
C GLY A 121 4.23 -38.21 6.59
N HIS A 122 2.92 -38.23 6.29
CA HIS A 122 2.02 -39.31 6.69
C HIS A 122 2.11 -40.49 5.72
N GLU A 123 1.97 -41.70 6.27
CA GLU A 123 2.05 -42.97 5.54
C GLU A 123 0.64 -43.54 5.24
N GLY A 124 -0.41 -42.95 5.83
CA GLY A 124 -1.82 -43.31 5.64
C GLY A 124 -2.77 -42.09 5.76
N ALA A 125 -4.05 -42.30 5.44
CA ALA A 125 -5.04 -41.23 5.30
C ALA A 125 -5.19 -40.31 6.52
N ILE A 126 -5.27 -39.00 6.28
CA ILE A 126 -5.39 -37.97 7.33
C ILE A 126 -6.86 -37.83 7.73
N SER A 127 -7.19 -38.17 8.97
CA SER A 127 -8.55 -38.17 9.52
C SER A 127 -9.01 -36.80 10.04
N SER A 128 -8.08 -35.94 10.42
CA SER A 128 -8.40 -34.62 10.96
C SER A 128 -7.24 -33.63 10.88
N LEU A 129 -7.59 -32.34 10.79
CA LEU A 129 -6.70 -31.20 10.95
C LEU A 129 -7.17 -30.36 12.15
N SER A 130 -6.23 -29.77 12.88
CA SER A 130 -6.48 -28.81 13.97
C SER A 130 -5.40 -27.73 13.93
N ILE A 131 -5.78 -26.46 14.09
CA ILE A 131 -4.87 -25.31 14.00
C ILE A 131 -4.79 -24.64 15.37
N HIS A 132 -3.58 -24.29 15.80
CA HIS A 132 -3.35 -23.63 17.08
C HIS A 132 -3.91 -22.22 17.08
N SER A 133 -4.33 -21.72 18.24
CA SER A 133 -4.90 -20.37 18.42
C SER A 133 -4.01 -19.24 17.87
N SER A 134 -2.67 -19.42 17.86
CA SER A 134 -1.73 -18.46 17.26
C SER A 134 -1.62 -18.52 15.73
N GLY A 135 -2.23 -19.51 15.06
CA GLY A 135 -2.16 -19.73 13.61
C GLY A 135 -0.78 -20.03 13.01
N SER A 136 0.27 -20.18 13.83
CA SER A 136 1.61 -20.60 13.38
C SER A 136 1.83 -22.12 13.41
N TYR A 137 0.90 -22.89 13.98
CA TYR A 137 1.03 -24.35 14.08
C TYR A 137 -0.25 -25.07 13.65
N ALA A 138 -0.08 -26.22 12.98
CA ALA A 138 -1.16 -27.16 12.68
C ALA A 138 -0.78 -28.57 13.15
N ILE A 139 -1.78 -29.30 13.66
CA ILE A 139 -1.70 -30.73 13.91
C ILE A 139 -2.55 -31.44 12.87
N SER A 140 -2.03 -32.57 12.43
CA SER A 140 -2.70 -33.50 11.51
C SER A 140 -2.67 -34.89 12.11
N THR A 141 -3.79 -35.59 12.09
CA THR A 141 -3.90 -36.95 12.62
C THR A 141 -4.13 -37.94 11.49
N SER A 142 -3.35 -39.01 11.47
CA SER A 142 -3.59 -40.25 10.73
C SER A 142 -3.82 -41.38 11.76
N SER A 143 -4.21 -42.58 11.33
CA SER A 143 -4.41 -43.73 12.24
C SER A 143 -3.15 -44.08 13.04
N ASP A 144 -2.00 -43.92 12.41
CA ASP A 144 -0.73 -44.49 12.89
C ASP A 144 0.17 -43.42 13.54
N THR A 145 -0.03 -42.15 13.20
CA THR A 145 0.83 -41.03 13.61
C THR A 145 0.05 -39.72 13.66
N ALA A 146 0.36 -38.85 14.62
CA ALA A 146 0.01 -37.43 14.54
C ALA A 146 1.27 -36.61 14.19
N GLN A 147 1.12 -35.52 13.43
CA GLN A 147 2.26 -34.69 13.01
C GLN A 147 1.97 -33.21 13.22
N LEU A 148 2.92 -32.54 13.90
CA LEU A 148 2.91 -31.12 14.24
C LEU A 148 3.72 -30.36 13.19
N TRP A 149 3.06 -29.47 12.47
CA TRP A 149 3.60 -28.63 11.41
C TRP A 149 3.77 -27.19 11.89
N ASN A 150 4.85 -26.55 11.45
CA ASN A 150 4.98 -25.10 11.48
C ASN A 150 4.37 -24.52 10.20
N LEU A 151 3.40 -23.60 10.32
CA LEU A 151 2.73 -22.96 9.18
C LEU A 151 3.48 -21.75 8.62
N ASP A 152 4.42 -21.16 9.37
CA ASP A 152 5.29 -20.10 8.83
C ASP A 152 6.41 -20.69 7.94
N THR A 153 6.77 -21.99 8.09
CA THR A 153 7.80 -22.67 7.26
C THR A 153 7.28 -23.85 6.44
N PHE A 154 6.04 -24.31 6.66
CA PHE A 154 5.44 -25.52 6.10
C PHE A 154 6.26 -26.82 6.32
N GLN A 155 7.06 -26.87 7.39
CA GLN A 155 7.87 -28.03 7.75
C GLN A 155 7.33 -28.76 8.99
N ARG A 156 7.61 -30.07 9.08
CA ARG A 156 7.25 -30.90 10.23
C ARG A 156 8.13 -30.56 11.43
N LYS A 157 7.57 -29.89 12.45
CA LYS A 157 8.25 -29.58 13.70
C LYS A 157 8.51 -30.86 14.51
N ARG A 158 7.51 -31.74 14.69
CA ARG A 158 7.65 -33.06 15.37
C ARG A 158 6.63 -34.10 14.88
N LYS A 159 6.95 -35.39 15.07
CA LYS A 159 6.05 -36.56 14.92
C LYS A 159 5.59 -37.00 16.33
N LEU A 160 4.29 -37.00 16.57
CA LEU A 160 3.64 -37.39 17.82
C LEU A 160 3.29 -38.89 17.75
N ASN A 161 4.20 -39.71 18.30
CA ASN A 161 4.00 -41.14 18.51
C ASN A 161 4.22 -41.42 20.01
N VAL A 162 3.20 -41.95 20.71
CA VAL A 162 3.25 -42.14 22.18
C VAL A 162 3.44 -43.61 22.57
N ARG A 163 2.79 -44.54 21.88
CA ARG A 163 3.09 -45.99 21.91
C ARG A 163 2.86 -46.57 20.52
N GLN A 164 3.71 -47.50 20.09
CA GLN A 164 3.54 -48.19 18.80
C GLN A 164 2.38 -49.21 18.81
N SER A 165 1.96 -49.68 19.99
CA SER A 165 0.94 -50.71 20.18
C SER A 165 -0.49 -50.20 20.36
N VAL A 166 -0.71 -48.88 20.39
CA VAL A 166 -2.04 -48.27 20.59
C VAL A 166 -2.23 -47.13 19.59
N GLY A 167 -3.15 -47.32 18.63
CA GLY A 167 -3.39 -46.38 17.54
C GLY A 167 -4.00 -45.06 18.01
N ILE A 168 -3.75 -43.99 17.26
CA ILE A 168 -4.26 -42.66 17.56
C ILE A 168 -5.65 -42.50 16.92
N GLN A 169 -6.62 -41.93 17.65
CA GLN A 169 -7.95 -41.63 17.09
C GLN A 169 -8.09 -40.17 16.64
N LYS A 170 -7.75 -39.21 17.52
CA LYS A 170 -7.80 -37.78 17.22
C LYS A 170 -6.78 -37.02 18.07
N VAL A 171 -6.11 -36.03 17.48
CA VAL A 171 -5.24 -35.08 18.19
C VAL A 171 -5.60 -33.66 17.76
N PHE A 172 -5.74 -32.74 18.72
CA PHE A 172 -6.16 -31.36 18.47
C PHE A 172 -5.62 -30.40 19.53
N PHE A 173 -5.52 -29.11 19.18
CA PHE A 173 -5.15 -28.05 20.11
C PHE A 173 -6.33 -27.64 20.99
N LEU A 174 -6.06 -27.34 22.27
CA LEU A 174 -7.02 -26.71 23.16
C LEU A 174 -7.17 -25.21 22.83
N PRO A 175 -8.40 -24.67 22.72
CA PRO A 175 -8.62 -23.24 22.55
C PRO A 175 -7.88 -22.41 23.60
N HIS A 176 -7.33 -21.27 23.20
CA HIS A 176 -6.66 -20.28 24.05
C HIS A 176 -5.51 -20.79 24.96
N SER A 177 -5.03 -22.04 24.82
CA SER A 177 -3.92 -22.57 25.61
C SER A 177 -2.87 -23.28 24.74
N ASN A 178 -1.62 -23.30 25.22
CA ASN A 178 -0.49 -23.95 24.52
C ASN A 178 -0.47 -25.49 24.71
N THR A 179 -1.65 -26.12 24.72
CA THR A 179 -1.86 -27.52 25.11
C THR A 179 -2.52 -28.30 23.97
N ILE A 180 -2.09 -29.55 23.79
CA ILE A 180 -2.58 -30.51 22.80
C ILE A 180 -3.31 -31.62 23.56
N LEU A 181 -4.53 -31.97 23.16
CA LEU A 181 -5.17 -33.21 23.59
C LEU A 181 -5.00 -34.30 22.52
N SER A 182 -4.66 -35.50 22.96
CA SER A 182 -4.64 -36.71 22.14
C SER A 182 -5.50 -37.79 22.76
N CYS A 183 -6.31 -38.48 21.95
CA CYS A 183 -6.97 -39.71 22.36
C CYS A 183 -6.52 -40.91 21.52
N PHE A 184 -6.42 -42.05 22.21
CA PHE A 184 -5.93 -43.33 21.71
C PHE A 184 -7.08 -44.35 21.60
N SER A 185 -6.83 -45.44 20.88
CA SER A 185 -7.82 -46.49 20.62
C SER A 185 -8.22 -47.33 21.86
N ASP A 186 -7.57 -47.11 23.01
CA ASP A 186 -7.84 -47.75 24.30
C ASP A 186 -8.78 -46.93 25.22
N ASP A 187 -9.34 -45.83 24.71
CA ASP A 187 -10.08 -44.77 25.41
C ASP A 187 -9.25 -43.83 26.32
N SER A 188 -7.91 -43.95 26.34
CA SER A 188 -7.06 -43.02 27.09
C SER A 188 -6.99 -41.63 26.44
N ILE A 189 -7.10 -40.57 27.25
CA ILE A 189 -6.96 -39.17 26.82
C ILE A 189 -5.81 -38.52 27.60
N PHE A 190 -4.83 -37.97 26.88
CA PHE A 190 -3.64 -37.32 27.43
C PHE A 190 -3.53 -35.87 26.96
N ALA A 191 -3.06 -35.00 27.85
CA ALA A 191 -2.77 -33.59 27.59
C ALA A 191 -1.26 -33.34 27.54
N TRP A 192 -0.79 -32.70 26.46
CA TRP A 192 0.62 -32.45 26.16
C TRP A 192 0.86 -30.96 25.99
N GLU A 193 2.03 -30.46 26.38
CA GLU A 193 2.45 -29.10 26.07
C GLU A 193 2.98 -28.99 24.64
N SER A 194 2.60 -27.97 23.87
CA SER A 194 2.86 -27.96 22.43
C SER A 194 4.34 -27.83 22.04
N ASP A 195 5.12 -27.05 22.82
CA ASP A 195 6.52 -26.73 22.50
C ASP A 195 7.52 -27.75 23.04
N THR A 196 7.20 -28.46 24.12
CA THR A 196 8.02 -29.54 24.69
C THR A 196 7.54 -30.93 24.27
N LEU A 197 6.25 -31.09 23.96
CA LEU A 197 5.54 -32.38 23.91
C LEU A 197 5.70 -33.21 25.20
N PHE A 198 5.83 -32.53 26.34
CA PHE A 198 5.77 -33.17 27.65
C PHE A 198 4.31 -33.46 28.06
N CYS A 199 4.05 -34.63 28.64
CA CYS A 199 2.73 -35.02 29.15
C CYS A 199 2.40 -34.26 30.44
N LYS A 200 1.46 -33.32 30.38
CA LYS A 200 1.04 -32.51 31.54
C LYS A 200 0.12 -33.27 32.49
N TYR A 201 -0.81 -34.06 31.94
CA TYR A 201 -1.71 -34.95 32.70
C TYR A 201 -2.43 -35.95 31.78
N GLN A 202 -2.97 -37.01 32.38
CA GLN A 202 -3.96 -37.90 31.79
C GLN A 202 -5.34 -37.56 32.38
N LEU A 203 -6.42 -37.64 31.59
CA LEU A 203 -7.79 -37.53 32.12
C LEU A 203 -8.28 -38.90 32.62
N PRO A 204 -9.07 -38.94 33.71
CA PRO A 204 -9.61 -40.18 34.23
C PRO A 204 -10.60 -40.79 33.22
N VAL A 205 -10.30 -42.01 32.78
CA VAL A 205 -11.24 -42.86 32.03
C VAL A 205 -12.11 -43.60 33.07
N PRO A 206 -13.45 -43.46 33.03
CA PRO A 206 -14.32 -44.19 33.95
C PRO A 206 -14.18 -45.70 33.73
N GLN A 207 -13.87 -46.44 34.81
CA GLN A 207 -13.66 -47.90 34.74
C GLN A 207 -14.99 -48.67 34.82
N ASP A 208 -15.96 -48.15 35.58
CA ASP A 208 -17.31 -48.71 35.68
C ASP A 208 -18.18 -48.25 34.50
N GLY A 209 -18.07 -48.95 33.37
CA GLY A 209 -18.95 -48.72 32.21
C GLY A 209 -18.53 -49.44 30.92
N PRO A 210 -19.40 -49.46 29.90
CA PRO A 210 -19.06 -50.00 28.59
C PRO A 210 -18.05 -49.10 27.85
N ARG A 211 -16.95 -49.67 27.35
CA ARG A 211 -15.91 -48.96 26.58
C ARG A 211 -16.52 -48.17 25.41
N ILE A 212 -16.29 -46.86 25.40
CA ILE A 212 -16.94 -45.93 24.47
C ILE A 212 -16.29 -45.96 23.09
N HIS A 213 -15.00 -46.27 23.00
CA HIS A 213 -14.19 -46.15 21.79
C HIS A 213 -14.36 -44.77 21.16
N TYR A 214 -13.89 -43.73 21.87
CA TYR A 214 -14.06 -42.33 21.49
C TYR A 214 -13.53 -42.06 20.07
N ARG A 215 -14.35 -41.37 19.27
CA ARG A 215 -14.06 -41.02 17.88
C ARG A 215 -14.17 -39.53 17.61
N THR A 216 -15.03 -38.85 18.36
CA THR A 216 -15.29 -37.43 18.19
C THR A 216 -15.13 -36.69 19.51
N PHE A 217 -14.63 -35.47 19.40
CA PHE A 217 -14.21 -34.61 20.51
C PHE A 217 -14.48 -33.16 20.14
N ALA A 218 -15.03 -32.41 21.09
CA ALA A 218 -15.24 -30.97 21.04
C ALA A 218 -14.78 -30.35 22.36
N VAL A 219 -14.35 -29.10 22.33
CA VAL A 219 -14.01 -28.31 23.54
C VAL A 219 -14.70 -26.95 23.45
N THR A 220 -15.17 -26.46 24.59
CA THR A 220 -15.74 -25.12 24.73
C THR A 220 -14.71 -24.05 24.34
N GLN A 221 -15.16 -22.88 23.86
CA GLN A 221 -14.24 -21.84 23.38
C GLN A 221 -13.36 -21.26 24.49
N ASP A 222 -13.79 -21.32 25.74
CA ASP A 222 -12.99 -21.00 26.93
C ASP A 222 -11.89 -22.02 27.26
N GLY A 223 -11.86 -23.17 26.57
CA GLY A 223 -10.88 -24.24 26.77
C GLY A 223 -11.12 -25.12 28.00
N LYS A 224 -12.26 -24.98 28.71
CA LYS A 224 -12.47 -25.59 30.04
C LYS A 224 -13.21 -26.92 30.04
N THR A 225 -14.14 -27.14 29.11
CA THR A 225 -14.98 -28.35 29.09
C THR A 225 -14.74 -29.16 27.83
N LEU A 226 -14.31 -30.41 28.01
CA LEU A 226 -14.14 -31.40 26.95
C LEU A 226 -15.37 -32.29 26.86
N ALA A 227 -15.96 -32.41 25.65
CA ALA A 227 -16.90 -33.47 25.32
C ALA A 227 -16.22 -34.55 24.46
N ALA A 228 -16.43 -35.83 24.77
CA ALA A 228 -16.02 -36.94 23.93
C ALA A 228 -17.13 -38.00 23.76
N ALA A 229 -17.24 -38.57 22.57
CA ALA A 229 -18.22 -39.60 22.23
C ALA A 229 -17.70 -40.55 21.14
N GLY A 230 -18.38 -41.69 20.92
CA GLY A 230 -17.89 -42.72 19.99
C GLY A 230 -18.89 -43.83 19.66
N ARG A 231 -18.47 -45.08 19.84
CA ARG A 231 -19.25 -46.29 19.49
C ARG A 231 -20.38 -46.65 20.47
N SER A 232 -20.53 -45.94 21.59
CA SER A 232 -21.64 -46.10 22.52
C SER A 232 -22.68 -44.96 22.43
N ASN A 233 -23.76 -45.10 23.20
CA ASN A 233 -24.78 -44.09 23.42
C ASN A 233 -24.40 -43.05 24.51
N LEU A 234 -23.17 -43.09 25.03
CA LEU A 234 -22.72 -42.23 26.12
C LEU A 234 -21.83 -41.10 25.59
N VAL A 235 -22.07 -39.89 26.09
CA VAL A 235 -21.22 -38.71 25.86
C VAL A 235 -20.63 -38.27 27.18
N HIS A 236 -19.31 -38.30 27.29
CA HIS A 236 -18.59 -37.93 28.50
C HIS A 236 -18.15 -36.47 28.46
N LEU A 237 -18.27 -35.80 29.60
CA LEU A 237 -17.89 -34.40 29.81
C LEU A 237 -16.88 -34.31 30.94
N TRP A 238 -15.70 -33.73 30.69
CA TRP A 238 -14.69 -33.43 31.72
C TRP A 238 -14.48 -31.93 31.85
N CYS A 239 -14.18 -31.49 33.07
CA CYS A 239 -13.56 -30.20 33.32
C CYS A 239 -12.03 -30.38 33.19
N LEU A 240 -11.40 -29.56 32.36
CA LEU A 240 -9.95 -29.59 32.12
C LEU A 240 -9.17 -28.83 33.20
N ASP A 241 -9.79 -27.84 33.86
CA ASP A 241 -9.23 -27.13 35.01
C ASP A 241 -9.07 -28.08 36.22
N SER A 242 -10.16 -28.77 36.63
CA SER A 242 -10.15 -29.72 37.75
C SER A 242 -9.73 -31.14 37.35
N ARG A 243 -9.62 -31.43 36.05
CA ARG A 243 -9.21 -32.73 35.46
C ARG A 243 -10.14 -33.90 35.82
N GLN A 244 -11.38 -33.61 36.20
CA GLN A 244 -12.39 -34.59 36.62
C GLN A 244 -13.51 -34.72 35.58
N LEU A 245 -14.11 -35.92 35.51
CA LEU A 245 -15.37 -36.11 34.78
C LEU A 245 -16.48 -35.31 35.49
N LEU A 246 -17.08 -34.36 34.78
CA LEU A 246 -18.24 -33.61 35.25
C LEU A 246 -19.51 -34.46 35.18
N ARG A 247 -19.80 -35.05 34.02
CA ARG A 247 -21.02 -35.85 33.78
C ARG A 247 -20.93 -36.83 32.61
N VAL A 248 -21.84 -37.81 32.64
CA VAL A 248 -22.19 -38.73 31.55
C VAL A 248 -23.57 -38.36 31.02
N ILE A 249 -23.65 -37.80 29.81
CA ILE A 249 -24.93 -37.63 29.11
C ILE A 249 -25.26 -38.96 28.45
N HIS A 250 -26.44 -39.49 28.77
CA HIS A 250 -26.99 -40.71 28.18
C HIS A 250 -27.90 -40.32 27.01
N MET A 251 -27.55 -40.75 25.79
CA MET A 251 -28.43 -40.58 24.63
C MET A 251 -29.59 -41.59 24.66
N PRO A 252 -30.72 -41.31 23.98
CA PRO A 252 -31.85 -42.24 23.89
C PRO A 252 -31.41 -43.65 23.43
N PRO A 253 -32.06 -44.75 23.88
CA PRO A 253 -31.62 -46.12 23.58
C PRO A 253 -31.54 -46.48 22.08
N GLU A 254 -32.23 -45.73 21.22
CA GLU A 254 -32.18 -45.80 19.76
C GLU A 254 -30.81 -45.39 19.20
N VAL A 255 -30.13 -44.44 19.86
CA VAL A 255 -28.83 -43.90 19.46
C VAL A 255 -27.71 -44.84 19.90
N LYS A 256 -27.34 -45.80 19.06
CA LYS A 256 -26.29 -46.79 19.38
C LYS A 256 -24.86 -46.22 19.34
N SER A 257 -24.62 -45.21 18.50
CA SER A 257 -23.30 -44.56 18.35
C SER A 257 -23.44 -43.09 17.95
N VAL A 258 -22.48 -42.28 18.40
CA VAL A 258 -22.33 -40.86 18.06
C VAL A 258 -21.23 -40.70 17.01
N ARG A 259 -21.55 -40.04 15.89
CA ARG A 259 -20.62 -39.80 14.77
C ARG A 259 -19.78 -38.54 15.00
N PHE A 260 -20.41 -37.47 15.45
CA PHE A 260 -19.79 -36.14 15.59
C PHE A 260 -20.40 -35.41 16.79
N VAL A 261 -19.57 -34.63 17.50
CA VAL A 261 -20.00 -33.71 18.56
C VAL A 261 -19.32 -32.37 18.35
N ASP A 262 -20.04 -31.28 18.59
CA ASP A 262 -19.52 -29.92 18.55
C ASP A 262 -20.35 -29.01 19.46
N PHE A 263 -19.73 -28.00 20.07
CA PHE A 263 -20.46 -27.07 20.93
C PHE A 263 -21.08 -25.97 20.08
N LEU A 264 -22.32 -25.61 20.37
CA LEU A 264 -22.98 -24.44 19.77
C LEU A 264 -22.62 -23.20 20.61
N PRO A 265 -21.76 -22.29 20.12
CA PRO A 265 -21.41 -21.10 20.87
C PRO A 265 -22.57 -20.10 20.88
N ASP A 266 -22.83 -19.48 22.03
CA ASP A 266 -23.70 -18.31 22.11
C ASP A 266 -22.85 -17.06 22.31
N SER A 267 -23.23 -15.97 21.64
CA SER A 267 -22.55 -14.67 21.68
C SER A 267 -22.57 -14.02 23.08
N PHE A 268 -23.36 -14.56 24.01
CA PHE A 268 -23.50 -14.07 25.39
C PHE A 268 -22.80 -14.95 26.45
N ASP A 269 -22.34 -16.15 26.11
CA ASP A 269 -21.89 -17.17 27.08
C ASP A 269 -20.38 -17.17 27.35
N GLY A 270 -19.66 -16.14 26.88
CA GLY A 270 -18.22 -15.95 27.13
C GLY A 270 -17.29 -17.06 26.62
N GLY A 271 -17.81 -17.99 25.80
CA GLY A 271 -17.12 -19.19 25.35
C GLY A 271 -17.37 -20.45 26.19
N SER A 272 -18.17 -20.39 27.27
CA SER A 272 -18.51 -21.55 28.12
C SER A 272 -19.48 -22.54 27.46
N ASN A 273 -20.17 -22.08 26.41
CA ASN A 273 -20.99 -22.83 25.44
C ASN A 273 -21.86 -23.94 26.04
N GLN A 274 -22.90 -23.56 26.79
CA GLN A 274 -23.82 -24.44 27.50
C GLN A 274 -24.65 -25.41 26.62
N ILE A 275 -24.50 -25.41 25.30
CA ILE A 275 -25.25 -26.25 24.35
C ILE A 275 -24.29 -27.12 23.55
N LEU A 276 -24.48 -28.43 23.61
CA LEU A 276 -23.72 -29.43 22.86
C LEU A 276 -24.59 -30.01 21.73
N GLY A 277 -24.12 -29.91 20.49
CA GLY A 277 -24.70 -30.60 19.34
C GLY A 277 -24.12 -32.01 19.20
N VAL A 278 -24.99 -33.02 19.18
CA VAL A 278 -24.63 -34.44 19.09
C VAL A 278 -25.25 -35.04 17.83
N LEU A 279 -24.43 -35.39 16.83
CA LEU A 279 -24.84 -36.08 15.61
C LEU A 279 -24.74 -37.59 15.81
N SER A 280 -25.88 -38.27 15.81
CA SER A 280 -26.01 -39.71 16.04
C SER A 280 -25.98 -40.54 14.75
N GLN A 281 -25.88 -41.87 14.90
CA GLN A 281 -25.85 -42.82 13.79
C GLN A 281 -27.06 -42.74 12.84
N ASP A 282 -28.20 -42.28 13.34
CA ASP A 282 -29.48 -42.10 12.64
C ASP A 282 -29.53 -40.89 11.68
N GLY A 283 -28.46 -40.06 11.65
CA GLY A 283 -28.40 -38.88 10.78
C GLY A 283 -29.08 -37.64 11.36
N ILE A 284 -29.48 -37.65 12.63
CA ILE A 284 -30.10 -36.52 13.33
C ILE A 284 -29.06 -35.88 14.26
N MET A 285 -28.99 -34.55 14.23
CA MET A 285 -28.14 -33.74 15.13
C MET A 285 -29.00 -33.13 16.24
N ARG A 286 -28.87 -33.65 17.45
CA ARG A 286 -29.63 -33.25 18.64
C ARG A 286 -28.85 -32.24 19.45
N PHE A 287 -29.47 -31.11 19.81
CA PHE A 287 -28.83 -30.05 20.59
C PHE A 287 -29.28 -30.14 22.04
N ILE A 288 -28.34 -30.42 22.94
CA ILE A 288 -28.57 -30.75 24.35
C ILE A 288 -27.95 -29.67 25.23
N ASN A 289 -28.71 -29.13 26.17
CA ASN A 289 -28.18 -28.22 27.18
C ASN A 289 -27.37 -29.00 28.23
N ILE A 290 -26.10 -28.65 28.39
CA ILE A 290 -25.13 -29.35 29.26
C ILE A 290 -25.54 -29.30 30.73
N GLN A 291 -26.14 -28.19 31.19
CA GLN A 291 -26.49 -27.98 32.60
C GLN A 291 -27.74 -28.76 33.03
N SER A 292 -28.69 -28.99 32.13
CA SER A 292 -29.95 -29.70 32.41
C SER A 292 -30.03 -31.11 31.82
N CYS A 293 -29.09 -31.48 30.95
CA CYS A 293 -29.08 -32.73 30.17
C CYS A 293 -30.34 -32.92 29.29
N LYS A 294 -31.07 -31.85 28.97
CA LYS A 294 -32.27 -31.89 28.13
C LYS A 294 -31.96 -31.52 26.68
N GLN A 295 -32.56 -32.24 25.74
CA GLN A 295 -32.65 -31.82 24.34
C GLN A 295 -33.48 -30.53 24.25
N ILE A 296 -32.98 -29.57 23.48
CA ILE A 296 -33.61 -28.27 23.19
C ILE A 296 -34.32 -28.34 21.84
N PHE A 297 -33.61 -28.79 20.81
CA PHE A 297 -34.10 -28.96 19.44
C PHE A 297 -33.24 -30.01 18.73
N GLU A 298 -33.65 -30.41 17.53
CA GLU A 298 -32.90 -31.31 16.66
C GLU A 298 -32.96 -30.85 15.20
N ILE A 299 -31.97 -31.28 14.41
CA ILE A 299 -31.82 -30.98 12.99
C ILE A 299 -31.59 -32.28 12.22
N GLY A 300 -32.31 -32.47 11.12
CA GLY A 300 -32.20 -33.65 10.25
C GLY A 300 -33.53 -34.39 10.12
N SER A 301 -33.51 -35.48 9.37
CA SER A 301 -34.67 -36.33 9.09
C SER A 301 -34.18 -37.71 8.63
N HIS A 302 -34.91 -38.78 8.92
CA HIS A 302 -34.52 -40.14 8.51
C HIS A 302 -34.52 -40.38 6.99
N GLU A 303 -35.12 -39.49 6.19
CA GLU A 303 -35.19 -39.61 4.71
C GLU A 303 -33.94 -39.07 3.96
N ASP A 304 -33.11 -38.26 4.62
CA ASP A 304 -31.92 -37.60 4.05
C ASP A 304 -31.00 -37.26 5.23
N ALA A 305 -30.08 -38.18 5.54
CA ALA A 305 -29.35 -38.22 6.80
C ALA A 305 -28.16 -37.24 6.82
N ILE A 306 -27.91 -36.59 7.96
CA ILE A 306 -26.69 -35.78 8.13
C ILE A 306 -25.49 -36.71 8.28
N MET A 307 -24.52 -36.58 7.37
CA MET A 307 -23.26 -37.32 7.37
C MET A 307 -22.16 -36.60 8.15
N LEU A 308 -22.09 -35.27 8.01
CA LEU A 308 -21.17 -34.38 8.70
C LEU A 308 -21.88 -33.04 8.98
N ALA A 309 -21.56 -32.40 10.10
CA ALA A 309 -21.96 -31.03 10.37
C ALA A 309 -20.75 -30.17 10.73
N ALA A 310 -20.86 -28.87 10.51
CA ALA A 310 -19.95 -27.85 11.02
C ALA A 310 -20.77 -26.70 11.63
N ILE A 311 -20.36 -26.22 12.80
CA ILE A 311 -21.01 -25.09 13.47
C ILE A 311 -20.18 -23.81 13.21
N CYS A 312 -20.87 -22.70 12.95
CA CYS A 312 -20.28 -21.36 12.86
C CYS A 312 -19.62 -20.97 14.20
N PRO A 313 -18.38 -20.42 14.24
CA PRO A 313 -17.75 -19.96 15.49
C PRO A 313 -18.52 -18.87 16.26
N LYS A 314 -19.45 -18.14 15.61
CA LYS A 314 -20.39 -17.19 16.25
C LYS A 314 -21.78 -17.81 16.56
N GLY A 315 -22.00 -19.08 16.22
CA GLY A 315 -23.24 -19.82 16.50
C GLY A 315 -24.47 -19.39 15.70
N HIS A 316 -24.29 -18.56 14.65
CA HIS A 316 -25.42 -18.06 13.86
C HIS A 316 -25.90 -19.07 12.81
N HIS A 317 -24.98 -19.87 12.27
CA HIS A 317 -25.24 -20.81 11.17
C HIS A 317 -24.69 -22.20 11.46
N ILE A 318 -25.36 -23.22 10.93
CA ILE A 318 -24.89 -24.60 10.91
C ILE A 318 -24.93 -25.05 9.45
N VAL A 319 -23.87 -25.73 9.00
CA VAL A 319 -23.83 -26.34 7.66
C VAL A 319 -23.73 -27.85 7.82
N ALA A 320 -24.67 -28.58 7.21
CA ALA A 320 -24.70 -30.03 7.18
C ALA A 320 -24.40 -30.55 5.77
N VAL A 321 -23.59 -31.60 5.68
CA VAL A 321 -23.45 -32.46 4.51
C VAL A 321 -24.46 -33.60 4.66
N MET A 322 -25.35 -33.74 3.68
CA MET A 322 -26.36 -34.81 3.65
C MET A 322 -25.82 -36.06 2.95
N ASP A 323 -26.43 -37.23 3.15
CA ASP A 323 -26.09 -38.50 2.47
C ASP A 323 -26.31 -38.47 0.95
N SER A 324 -27.30 -37.70 0.50
CA SER A 324 -27.50 -37.29 -0.90
C SER A 324 -26.31 -36.52 -1.50
N GLY A 325 -25.38 -36.04 -0.66
CA GLY A 325 -24.20 -35.25 -1.02
C GLY A 325 -24.44 -33.74 -1.09
N ALA A 326 -25.66 -33.29 -0.80
CA ALA A 326 -26.04 -31.88 -0.77
C ALA A 326 -25.52 -31.17 0.51
N LEU A 327 -25.42 -29.85 0.45
CA LEU A 327 -25.17 -29.00 1.62
C LEU A 327 -26.48 -28.34 2.06
N ARG A 328 -26.82 -28.42 3.34
CA ARG A 328 -27.89 -27.61 3.95
C ARG A 328 -27.32 -26.55 4.88
N ILE A 329 -27.74 -25.30 4.69
CA ILE A 329 -27.41 -24.17 5.54
C ILE A 329 -28.63 -23.88 6.42
N TYR A 330 -28.45 -23.94 7.74
CA TYR A 330 -29.48 -23.64 8.75
C TYR A 330 -29.15 -22.32 9.47
N ASP A 331 -30.20 -21.56 9.80
CA ASP A 331 -30.11 -20.42 10.72
C ASP A 331 -30.53 -20.84 12.13
N VAL A 332 -29.60 -20.70 13.08
CA VAL A 332 -29.79 -21.12 14.48
C VAL A 332 -30.86 -20.28 15.18
N ARG A 333 -31.01 -19.00 14.80
CA ARG A 333 -32.04 -18.12 15.38
C ARG A 333 -33.45 -18.60 15.05
N SER A 334 -33.63 -19.18 13.85
CA SER A 334 -34.87 -19.80 13.41
C SER A 334 -35.14 -21.17 14.03
N LEU A 335 -34.11 -21.87 14.51
CA LEU A 335 -34.22 -23.17 15.22
C LEU A 335 -34.47 -23.00 16.73
N THR A 336 -34.33 -21.79 17.26
CA THR A 336 -34.50 -21.46 18.69
C THR A 336 -35.69 -20.51 18.98
N PRO A 337 -36.89 -20.70 18.39
CA PRO A 337 -38.05 -19.80 18.55
C PRO A 337 -38.72 -19.87 19.93
N GLU A 338 -38.21 -20.70 20.84
CA GLU A 338 -38.63 -20.77 22.25
C GLU A 338 -37.63 -20.10 23.21
N ILE A 339 -36.35 -19.97 22.82
CA ILE A 339 -35.34 -19.21 23.58
C ILE A 339 -35.44 -17.71 23.24
N SER A 340 -35.86 -17.37 22.02
CA SER A 340 -36.05 -16.00 21.53
C SER A 340 -37.44 -15.40 21.83
N LYS A 341 -38.33 -16.15 22.49
CA LYS A 341 -39.54 -15.60 23.12
C LYS A 341 -39.28 -15.35 24.61
N PRO A 342 -39.81 -14.26 25.20
CA PRO A 342 -39.88 -14.20 26.65
C PRO A 342 -40.70 -15.39 27.17
N PRO A 343 -40.38 -15.93 28.37
CA PRO A 343 -41.12 -17.06 28.92
C PRO A 343 -42.60 -16.70 29.04
N GLN A 344 -43.48 -17.56 28.52
CA GLN A 344 -44.92 -17.34 28.68
C GLN A 344 -45.25 -17.25 30.18
N PRO A 345 -46.03 -16.24 30.61
CA PRO A 345 -46.34 -16.09 32.03
C PRO A 345 -47.08 -17.34 32.51
N LEU A 346 -46.58 -17.96 33.59
CA LEU A 346 -47.15 -19.17 34.19
C LEU A 346 -48.45 -18.89 34.98
N LEU A 347 -49.30 -18.02 34.43
CA LEU A 347 -50.71 -17.92 34.78
C LEU A 347 -51.45 -19.13 34.22
N LYS A 348 -51.27 -20.28 34.90
CA LYS A 348 -52.23 -21.40 34.85
C LYS A 348 -53.55 -20.87 35.42
N ARG A 349 -54.36 -20.24 34.56
CA ARG A 349 -55.60 -19.55 34.92
C ARG A 349 -56.56 -20.55 35.54
N VAL A 350 -56.60 -20.60 36.87
CA VAL A 350 -57.61 -21.35 37.62
C VAL A 350 -58.94 -20.65 37.41
N THR A 351 -59.67 -21.07 36.38
CA THR A 351 -61.08 -20.74 36.19
C THR A 351 -61.86 -21.39 37.33
N LYS A 352 -62.08 -20.65 38.42
CA LYS A 352 -63.05 -21.02 39.46
C LYS A 352 -64.39 -21.24 38.75
N GLY A 353 -64.86 -22.49 38.74
CA GLY A 353 -66.11 -22.84 38.09
C GLY A 353 -67.30 -22.19 38.79
N LYS A 354 -68.25 -21.71 37.99
CA LYS A 354 -69.67 -21.70 38.35
C LYS A 354 -70.46 -22.36 37.22
N SER A 355 -71.62 -22.88 37.59
CA SER A 355 -72.39 -23.84 36.82
C SER A 355 -73.11 -23.24 35.60
N SER A 356 -73.38 -24.15 34.65
CA SER A 356 -74.53 -24.17 33.74
C SER A 356 -75.66 -23.16 34.03
N GLU A 357 -76.06 -22.40 33.01
CA GLU A 357 -77.30 -22.73 32.28
C GLU A 357 -77.33 -22.12 30.88
N GLY A 358 -78.27 -22.57 30.05
CA GLY A 358 -78.18 -22.46 28.60
C GLY A 358 -79.04 -21.38 27.95
N SER A 359 -78.56 -20.85 26.83
CA SER A 359 -79.32 -20.69 25.58
C SER A 359 -78.38 -20.21 24.47
N GLY A 360 -78.68 -20.56 23.22
CA GLY A 360 -77.81 -20.26 22.08
C GLY A 360 -78.47 -19.34 21.08
N LEU A 361 -77.71 -18.41 20.51
CA LEU A 361 -78.08 -17.69 19.30
C LEU A 361 -76.83 -17.44 18.46
N LYS A 362 -76.92 -17.74 17.16
CA LYS A 362 -75.86 -17.47 16.18
C LYS A 362 -76.07 -16.08 15.61
N MET A 363 -75.02 -15.27 15.54
CA MET A 363 -74.86 -14.34 14.43
C MET A 363 -73.40 -14.20 14.01
N LYS A 364 -73.21 -13.59 12.84
CA LYS A 364 -71.97 -13.46 12.06
C LYS A 364 -71.80 -11.95 11.76
N VAL A 365 -70.83 -11.56 10.92
CA VAL A 365 -70.72 -10.20 10.30
C VAL A 365 -70.31 -9.09 11.30
N HIS A 366 -69.38 -8.16 11.03
CA HIS A 366 -68.44 -8.01 9.91
C HIS A 366 -67.14 -7.29 10.34
N THR A 367 -66.15 -7.27 9.44
CA THR A 367 -64.91 -6.50 9.53
C THR A 367 -65.11 -5.05 9.09
N GLY A 368 -64.59 -4.07 9.85
CA GLY A 368 -64.56 -2.65 9.47
C GLY A 368 -63.14 -2.08 9.53
N ALA A 369 -62.81 -1.17 8.60
CA ALA A 369 -61.49 -0.57 8.48
C ALA A 369 -61.56 0.96 8.31
N GLY A 370 -60.59 1.66 8.86
CA GLY A 370 -60.40 3.12 8.77
C GLY A 370 -59.90 3.71 10.09
N GLN A 371 -59.18 4.82 10.13
CA GLN A 371 -58.49 5.58 9.07
C GLN A 371 -57.43 6.50 9.75
N ARG A 372 -56.52 7.12 8.99
CA ARG A 372 -55.60 8.16 9.52
C ARG A 372 -56.09 9.57 9.14
N PRO A 373 -55.98 10.54 10.06
CA PRO A 373 -55.29 11.81 9.77
C PRO A 373 -54.05 11.94 10.69
N VAL A 374 -52.88 12.47 10.32
CA VAL A 374 -52.49 13.63 9.49
C VAL A 374 -52.52 14.97 10.25
N LYS A 375 -51.33 15.34 10.71
CA LYS A 375 -50.75 16.66 11.07
C LYS A 375 -51.64 17.92 11.05
N THR A 376 -51.52 18.72 12.12
CA THR A 376 -51.47 20.20 12.05
C THR A 376 -50.33 20.74 12.93
N SER A 377 -50.01 22.04 12.80
CA SER A 377 -48.85 22.71 13.40
C SER A 377 -49.31 23.82 14.37
N GLY A 378 -48.53 24.11 15.42
CA GLY A 378 -48.77 25.28 16.28
C GLY A 378 -47.87 25.36 17.53
N ARG A 379 -46.98 26.37 17.59
CA ARG A 379 -46.28 26.78 18.81
C ARG A 379 -47.15 27.76 19.61
N ARG A 380 -47.34 27.55 20.92
CA ARG A 380 -46.84 28.47 21.97
C ARG A 380 -47.00 27.91 23.38
N ILE A 381 -46.24 28.49 24.30
CA ILE A 381 -46.17 28.15 25.72
C ILE A 381 -47.12 29.05 26.50
N GLN A 382 -47.86 28.50 27.47
CA GLN A 382 -48.11 29.18 28.75
C GLN A 382 -48.42 28.17 29.86
N SER A 383 -47.91 28.45 31.05
CA SER A 383 -48.04 27.61 32.23
C SER A 383 -49.30 27.94 33.03
N LYS A 384 -49.95 26.92 33.60
CA LYS A 384 -50.85 27.06 34.75
C LYS A 384 -50.88 25.76 35.54
N VAL A 385 -50.59 25.86 36.83
CA VAL A 385 -50.68 24.74 37.79
C VAL A 385 -52.06 24.75 38.42
N LEU A 386 -52.71 23.58 38.48
CA LEU A 386 -53.79 23.21 39.40
C LEU A 386 -53.82 21.66 39.49
N PRO A 387 -54.30 21.05 40.59
CA PRO A 387 -53.80 19.74 41.02
C PRO A 387 -54.63 18.52 40.60
N SER A 388 -53.94 17.37 40.59
CA SER A 388 -54.42 16.00 40.83
C SER A 388 -55.87 15.65 40.46
N ALA A 389 -56.03 15.00 39.31
CA ALA A 389 -57.16 14.11 39.05
C ALA A 389 -56.61 12.71 38.69
N VAL A 390 -57.01 11.70 39.47
CA VAL A 390 -56.45 10.34 39.42
C VAL A 390 -56.65 9.68 38.06
N SER A 391 -55.57 9.19 37.43
CA SER A 391 -55.62 8.33 36.24
C SER A 391 -55.03 6.94 36.52
N THR A 392 -55.68 6.19 37.42
CA THR A 392 -55.40 4.76 37.64
C THR A 392 -55.54 3.97 36.34
N LEU A 393 -54.42 3.56 35.74
CA LEU A 393 -54.33 2.43 34.79
C LEU A 393 -52.90 2.04 34.36
N ALA A 394 -51.84 2.75 34.77
CA ALA A 394 -50.46 2.48 34.35
C ALA A 394 -49.61 1.70 35.39
N ASP A 395 -50.02 1.67 36.65
CA ASP A 395 -49.15 1.32 37.79
C ASP A 395 -49.05 -0.19 38.07
N LYS A 396 -48.74 -1.03 37.06
CA LYS A 396 -48.78 -2.51 37.20
C LYS A 396 -47.66 -3.36 36.58
N GLU A 397 -46.59 -2.76 36.06
CA GLU A 397 -45.40 -3.53 35.59
C GLU A 397 -44.15 -3.38 36.48
N ASN A 398 -44.08 -2.38 37.38
CA ASN A 398 -42.95 -2.16 38.29
C ASN A 398 -43.17 -2.63 39.74
N ASP A 399 -44.36 -3.14 40.08
CA ASP A 399 -44.59 -3.77 41.38
C ASP A 399 -43.97 -5.17 41.43
N LEU A 400 -43.11 -5.40 42.42
CA LEU A 400 -42.62 -6.72 42.78
C LEU A 400 -43.80 -7.66 43.09
N PRO A 401 -43.73 -8.98 42.77
CA PRO A 401 -44.84 -9.90 42.98
C PRO A 401 -45.08 -10.24 44.47
N ASN A 402 -45.60 -9.28 45.23
CA ASN A 402 -46.09 -9.30 46.63
C ASN A 402 -45.21 -9.98 47.71
N GLY A 403 -43.98 -10.41 47.39
CA GLY A 403 -43.20 -11.31 48.24
C GLY A 403 -41.71 -10.96 48.45
N LEU A 404 -41.15 -10.01 47.70
CA LEU A 404 -39.78 -9.49 47.87
C LEU A 404 -39.81 -8.06 48.42
N ASN A 405 -40.02 -7.92 49.72
CA ASN A 405 -39.90 -6.63 50.41
C ASN A 405 -38.41 -6.28 50.65
N LYS A 406 -38.01 -4.99 50.64
CA LYS A 406 -36.64 -4.54 50.98
C LYS A 406 -36.13 -5.15 52.31
N LYS A 407 -37.00 -5.24 53.33
CA LYS A 407 -36.70 -5.90 54.62
C LYS A 407 -36.40 -7.40 54.49
N ARG A 408 -37.05 -8.09 53.54
CA ARG A 408 -36.79 -9.52 53.25
C ARG A 408 -35.48 -9.71 52.48
N LEU A 409 -35.16 -8.80 51.57
CA LEU A 409 -33.88 -8.79 50.86
C LEU A 409 -32.72 -8.54 51.83
N GLN A 410 -32.82 -7.53 52.69
CA GLN A 410 -31.88 -7.29 53.80
C GLN A 410 -31.70 -8.51 54.71
N ALA A 411 -32.79 -9.20 55.09
CA ALA A 411 -32.72 -10.40 55.92
C ALA A 411 -32.01 -11.57 55.21
N LEU A 412 -32.26 -11.77 53.91
CA LEU A 412 -31.54 -12.76 53.10
C LEU A 412 -30.06 -12.42 52.97
N LEU A 413 -29.73 -11.13 52.76
CA LEU A 413 -28.35 -10.67 52.66
C LEU A 413 -27.58 -10.86 53.98
N ARG A 414 -28.20 -10.56 55.13
CA ARG A 414 -27.62 -10.84 56.46
C ARG A 414 -27.44 -12.33 56.74
N ALA A 415 -28.26 -13.20 56.14
CA ALA A 415 -28.18 -14.66 56.34
C ALA A 415 -27.16 -15.36 55.42
N PHE A 416 -27.02 -14.91 54.17
CA PHE A 416 -26.18 -15.55 53.15
C PHE A 416 -24.92 -14.76 52.76
N GLY A 417 -24.77 -13.52 53.24
CA GLY A 417 -23.64 -12.62 52.94
C GLY A 417 -23.69 -11.96 51.56
N GLU A 418 -24.39 -12.55 50.59
CA GLU A 418 -24.47 -12.05 49.21
C GLU A 418 -25.80 -12.36 48.50
N TYR A 419 -26.14 -11.60 47.46
CA TYR A 419 -27.28 -11.91 46.58
C TYR A 419 -26.88 -12.91 45.48
N PRO A 420 -27.74 -13.89 45.14
CA PRO A 420 -27.43 -14.89 44.11
C PRO A 420 -27.12 -14.24 42.75
N ALA A 421 -25.94 -14.53 42.19
CA ALA A 421 -25.40 -13.85 41.01
C ALA A 421 -26.37 -13.79 39.80
N LYS A 422 -27.19 -14.82 39.58
CA LYS A 422 -28.22 -14.87 38.54
C LYS A 422 -29.29 -13.77 38.66
N TYR A 423 -29.59 -13.33 39.89
CA TYR A 423 -30.65 -12.35 40.19
C TYR A 423 -30.11 -11.02 40.73
N ARG A 424 -28.82 -10.94 41.11
CA ARG A 424 -28.17 -9.74 41.65
C ARG A 424 -28.52 -8.45 40.89
N MET A 425 -28.39 -8.44 39.56
CA MET A 425 -28.69 -7.24 38.74
C MET A 425 -30.19 -6.87 38.70
N PHE A 426 -31.09 -7.84 38.83
CA PHE A 426 -32.54 -7.57 38.96
C PHE A 426 -32.88 -7.02 40.35
N ILE A 427 -32.26 -7.59 41.39
CA ILE A 427 -32.37 -7.10 42.77
C ILE A 427 -31.86 -5.66 42.88
N TRP A 428 -30.71 -5.34 42.27
CA TRP A 428 -30.15 -3.98 42.25
C TRP A 428 -31.08 -2.98 41.55
N ARG A 429 -31.59 -3.30 40.34
CA ARG A 429 -32.57 -2.45 39.63
C ARG A 429 -33.82 -2.16 40.47
N SER A 430 -34.27 -3.18 41.22
CA SER A 430 -35.43 -3.07 42.11
C SER A 430 -35.15 -2.30 43.40
N LEU A 431 -33.97 -2.46 44.02
CA LEU A 431 -33.58 -1.70 45.21
C LEU A 431 -33.36 -0.21 44.91
N LEU A 432 -32.87 0.10 43.71
CA LEU A 432 -32.64 1.47 43.24
C LEU A 432 -33.88 2.11 42.59
N HIS A 433 -34.99 1.37 42.44
CA HIS A 433 -36.24 1.84 41.82
C HIS A 433 -36.02 2.62 40.49
N LEU A 434 -35.20 2.06 39.59
CA LEU A 434 -34.80 2.76 38.36
C LEU A 434 -36.01 3.08 37.45
N PRO A 435 -36.07 4.27 36.83
CA PRO A 435 -37.25 4.73 36.09
C PRO A 435 -37.32 4.27 34.63
N GLU A 436 -36.22 3.79 34.04
CA GLU A 436 -36.12 3.34 32.63
C GLU A 436 -36.54 4.43 31.62
N ASN A 437 -36.01 5.65 31.81
CA ASN A 437 -36.32 6.88 31.07
C ASN A 437 -35.75 6.89 29.63
N HIS A 438 -36.16 5.93 28.81
CA HIS A 438 -35.73 5.75 27.42
C HIS A 438 -35.68 7.04 26.57
N ALA A 439 -36.72 7.88 26.68
CA ALA A 439 -36.82 9.11 25.89
C ALA A 439 -35.80 10.18 26.32
N ALA A 440 -35.64 10.40 27.64
CA ALA A 440 -34.68 11.36 28.17
C ALA A 440 -33.23 10.92 27.87
N PHE A 441 -32.91 9.63 28.05
CA PHE A 441 -31.60 9.09 27.72
C PHE A 441 -31.28 9.17 26.22
N SER A 442 -32.27 8.90 25.35
CA SER A 442 -32.09 9.08 23.90
C SER A 442 -31.69 10.52 23.59
N SER A 443 -32.45 11.51 24.12
CA SER A 443 -32.15 12.94 23.96
C SER A 443 -30.80 13.40 24.52
N LEU A 444 -30.18 12.65 25.44
CA LEU A 444 -28.80 12.88 25.89
C LEU A 444 -27.78 12.25 24.92
N THR A 445 -28.05 11.05 24.40
CA THR A 445 -27.13 10.36 23.48
C THR A 445 -27.20 10.88 22.03
N ASP A 446 -28.32 11.50 21.63
CA ASP A 446 -28.51 12.11 20.31
C ASP A 446 -27.64 13.38 20.13
N LYS A 447 -27.14 13.96 21.23
CA LYS A 447 -26.10 15.01 21.22
C LYS A 447 -24.71 14.51 20.81
N GLY A 448 -24.52 13.19 20.63
CA GLY A 448 -23.24 12.59 20.26
C GLY A 448 -22.26 12.42 21.43
N LEU A 449 -20.99 12.15 21.11
CA LEU A 449 -19.93 12.05 22.11
C LEU A 449 -19.53 13.45 22.62
N HIS A 450 -19.28 13.57 23.92
CA HIS A 450 -18.82 14.82 24.53
C HIS A 450 -17.32 15.01 24.29
N SER A 451 -16.87 16.26 24.06
CA SER A 451 -15.48 16.60 23.72
C SER A 451 -14.46 15.99 24.68
N ALA A 452 -14.70 16.14 25.99
CA ALA A 452 -13.88 15.60 27.08
C ALA A 452 -13.62 14.07 27.04
N TYR A 453 -14.43 13.29 26.29
CA TYR A 453 -14.32 11.83 26.21
C TYR A 453 -14.03 11.28 24.81
N MET A 454 -13.78 12.15 23.83
CA MET A 454 -13.34 11.75 22.49
C MET A 454 -12.03 10.94 22.57
N CYS A 455 -11.01 11.50 23.22
CA CYS A 455 -9.69 10.89 23.40
C CYS A 455 -9.56 10.04 24.68
N LEU A 456 -10.67 9.56 25.26
CA LEU A 456 -10.67 8.78 26.52
C LEU A 456 -9.71 7.57 26.49
N GLN A 457 -9.45 7.00 25.31
CA GLN A 457 -8.52 5.88 25.12
C GLN A 457 -7.07 6.18 25.53
N GLU A 458 -6.64 7.44 25.39
CA GLU A 458 -5.26 7.86 25.66
C GLU A 458 -5.00 7.96 27.17
N ARG A 459 -6.00 8.48 27.91
CA ARG A 459 -5.94 8.61 29.38
C ARG A 459 -6.36 7.32 30.11
N TYR A 460 -7.25 6.52 29.53
CA TYR A 460 -7.76 5.26 30.09
C TYR A 460 -7.74 4.13 29.04
N PRO A 461 -6.60 3.47 28.81
CA PRO A 461 -6.41 2.48 27.74
C PRO A 461 -7.13 1.13 28.01
N ILE A 462 -8.42 1.08 27.69
CA ILE A 462 -9.27 -0.13 27.84
C ILE A 462 -9.09 -1.09 26.66
N LYS A 463 -8.61 -2.32 26.93
CA LYS A 463 -8.34 -3.36 25.91
C LYS A 463 -9.57 -3.87 25.14
N SER A 464 -10.79 -3.56 25.57
CA SER A 464 -12.05 -3.98 24.92
C SER A 464 -12.77 -2.78 24.30
N HIS A 465 -12.76 -2.68 22.96
CA HIS A 465 -13.44 -1.60 22.25
C HIS A 465 -14.97 -1.55 22.48
N LYS A 466 -15.62 -2.68 22.81
CA LYS A 466 -17.03 -2.68 23.21
C LYS A 466 -17.22 -1.92 24.54
N LEU A 467 -16.39 -2.28 25.53
CA LEU A 467 -16.44 -1.70 26.87
C LEU A 467 -16.03 -0.22 26.87
N GLN A 468 -14.99 0.12 26.09
CA GLN A 468 -14.55 1.49 25.82
C GLN A 468 -15.69 2.35 25.23
N ARG A 469 -16.36 1.90 24.15
CA ARG A 469 -17.49 2.64 23.56
C ARG A 469 -18.69 2.74 24.49
N GLY A 470 -18.93 1.72 25.31
CA GLY A 470 -19.93 1.73 26.38
C GLY A 470 -19.63 2.85 27.39
N LEU A 471 -18.39 2.92 27.88
CA LEU A 471 -17.94 3.94 28.83
C LEU A 471 -18.01 5.34 28.22
N GLN A 472 -17.47 5.53 27.02
CA GLN A 472 -17.56 6.82 26.29
C GLN A 472 -19.01 7.28 26.11
N ARG A 473 -19.95 6.38 25.81
CA ARG A 473 -21.38 6.72 25.66
C ARG A 473 -22.03 7.10 27.00
N VAL A 474 -21.78 6.35 28.07
CA VAL A 474 -22.36 6.62 29.40
C VAL A 474 -21.78 7.92 29.97
N LEU A 475 -20.46 8.11 29.90
CA LEU A 475 -19.80 9.34 30.33
C LEU A 475 -20.26 10.55 29.51
N SER A 476 -20.36 10.44 28.18
CA SER A 476 -20.89 11.53 27.34
C SER A 476 -22.33 11.87 27.72
N ALA A 477 -23.19 10.89 27.99
CA ALA A 477 -24.55 11.15 28.46
C ALA A 477 -24.58 11.85 29.83
N LEU A 478 -23.63 11.56 30.73
CA LEU A 478 -23.48 12.27 32.01
C LEU A 478 -23.02 13.72 31.80
N ALA A 479 -21.97 13.99 31.02
CA ALA A 479 -21.54 15.36 30.70
C ALA A 479 -22.63 16.16 29.97
N HIS A 480 -23.44 15.51 29.14
CA HIS A 480 -24.61 16.09 28.48
C HIS A 480 -25.80 16.35 29.41
N TRP A 481 -25.80 15.76 30.62
CA TRP A 481 -26.81 15.96 31.68
C TRP A 481 -26.41 17.08 32.64
N ALA A 482 -25.13 17.16 33.03
CA ALA A 482 -24.55 18.34 33.70
C ALA A 482 -23.05 18.50 33.39
N ALA A 483 -22.63 19.75 33.16
CA ALA A 483 -21.29 20.07 32.64
C ALA A 483 -20.16 19.62 33.57
N VAL A 484 -20.36 19.65 34.90
CA VAL A 484 -19.34 19.26 35.90
C VAL A 484 -18.78 17.86 35.65
N PHE A 485 -19.62 16.95 35.14
CA PHE A 485 -19.20 15.59 34.86
C PHE A 485 -18.15 15.54 33.75
N GLY A 486 -18.26 16.40 32.73
CA GLY A 486 -17.25 16.54 31.68
C GLY A 486 -15.91 17.13 32.17
N GLU A 487 -15.93 17.92 33.24
CA GLU A 487 -14.72 18.42 33.93
C GLU A 487 -14.18 17.42 34.97
N THR A 488 -14.95 16.39 35.36
CA THR A 488 -14.58 15.48 36.47
C THR A 488 -13.67 14.34 36.02
N ASP A 489 -12.38 14.46 36.36
CA ASP A 489 -11.33 13.51 36.01
C ASP A 489 -11.49 12.09 36.57
N TYR A 490 -12.04 11.92 37.78
CA TYR A 490 -12.22 10.60 38.40
C TYR A 490 -13.52 9.89 37.97
N LEU A 491 -14.43 10.56 37.25
CA LEU A 491 -15.71 9.97 36.84
C LEU A 491 -15.59 8.70 35.97
N PRO A 492 -14.58 8.53 35.09
CA PRO A 492 -14.34 7.26 34.40
C PRO A 492 -14.05 6.09 35.36
N LEU A 493 -13.34 6.33 36.47
CA LEU A 493 -13.04 5.32 37.49
C LEU A 493 -14.32 4.88 38.20
N LEU A 494 -15.14 5.84 38.62
CA LEU A 494 -16.43 5.62 39.28
C LEU A 494 -17.42 4.84 38.38
N ALA A 495 -17.49 5.19 37.09
CA ALA A 495 -18.46 4.60 36.16
C ALA A 495 -18.04 3.22 35.61
N PHE A 496 -16.73 2.95 35.46
CA PHE A 496 -16.20 1.76 34.79
C PHE A 496 -16.67 0.41 35.38
N PRO A 497 -16.75 0.21 36.72
CA PRO A 497 -17.28 -1.02 37.31
C PRO A 497 -18.71 -1.33 36.85
N PHE A 498 -19.58 -0.31 36.79
CA PHE A 498 -20.97 -0.48 36.36
C PHE A 498 -21.08 -0.73 34.85
N VAL A 499 -20.28 -0.01 34.04
CA VAL A 499 -20.23 -0.24 32.58
C VAL A 499 -19.78 -1.68 32.25
N LYS A 500 -18.89 -2.25 33.07
CA LYS A 500 -18.40 -3.64 32.96
C LYS A 500 -19.42 -4.70 33.44
N LEU A 501 -20.48 -4.29 34.15
CA LEU A 501 -21.57 -5.17 34.59
C LEU A 501 -22.81 -5.04 33.69
N PHE A 502 -23.07 -3.83 33.16
CA PHE A 502 -24.23 -3.49 32.35
C PHE A 502 -23.87 -3.28 30.86
N GLU A 503 -22.82 -3.94 30.33
CA GLU A 503 -22.31 -3.77 28.96
C GLU A 503 -23.37 -3.82 27.84
N ASN A 504 -24.47 -4.52 28.07
CA ASN A 504 -25.53 -4.76 27.08
C ASN A 504 -26.69 -3.75 27.19
N ASN A 505 -26.74 -2.89 28.21
CA ASN A 505 -27.78 -1.88 28.39
C ASN A 505 -27.21 -0.57 28.99
N PRO A 506 -26.79 0.39 28.14
CA PRO A 506 -26.18 1.63 28.60
C PRO A 506 -27.19 2.61 29.24
N LEU A 507 -28.50 2.46 29.01
CA LEU A 507 -29.54 3.22 29.73
C LEU A 507 -29.51 2.84 31.21
N ILE A 508 -29.61 1.55 31.52
CA ILE A 508 -29.58 1.06 32.91
C ILE A 508 -28.23 1.36 33.57
N CYS A 509 -27.12 1.26 32.82
CA CYS A 509 -25.83 1.68 33.33
C CYS A 509 -25.78 3.17 33.69
N PHE A 510 -26.32 4.05 32.82
CA PHE A 510 -26.42 5.48 33.08
C PHE A 510 -27.32 5.75 34.30
N GLU A 511 -28.47 5.12 34.40
CA GLU A 511 -29.40 5.32 35.53
C GLU A 511 -28.83 4.83 36.86
N VAL A 512 -28.12 3.70 36.88
CA VAL A 512 -27.40 3.24 38.09
C VAL A 512 -26.34 4.27 38.50
N VAL A 513 -25.48 4.72 37.58
CA VAL A 513 -24.42 5.70 37.90
C VAL A 513 -25.01 7.07 38.30
N ALA A 514 -26.06 7.54 37.63
CA ALA A 514 -26.76 8.77 38.00
C ALA A 514 -27.45 8.65 39.37
N THR A 515 -28.06 7.51 39.70
CA THR A 515 -28.65 7.24 41.03
C THR A 515 -27.58 7.24 42.12
N ILE A 516 -26.40 6.65 41.85
CA ILE A 516 -25.23 6.69 42.75
C ILE A 516 -24.78 8.13 42.99
N ILE A 517 -24.63 8.91 41.92
CA ILE A 517 -24.18 10.30 42.01
C ILE A 517 -25.15 11.18 42.81
N VAL A 518 -26.46 10.96 42.66
CA VAL A 518 -27.48 11.73 43.41
C VAL A 518 -27.53 11.34 44.89
N ASN A 519 -27.38 10.04 45.23
CA ASN A 519 -27.67 9.52 46.57
C ASN A 519 -26.44 9.21 47.43
N TRP A 520 -25.37 8.66 46.86
CA TRP A 520 -24.14 8.31 47.59
C TRP A 520 -23.02 9.34 47.39
N CYS A 521 -23.04 10.10 46.29
CA CYS A 521 -22.11 11.22 46.05
C CYS A 521 -22.69 12.59 46.46
N GLN A 522 -23.57 12.63 47.47
CA GLN A 522 -24.04 13.89 48.05
C GLN A 522 -22.85 14.73 48.55
N HIS A 523 -22.86 16.04 48.29
CA HIS A 523 -21.78 16.99 48.61
C HIS A 523 -20.43 16.74 47.91
N TRP A 524 -20.30 15.78 46.98
CA TRP A 524 -19.01 15.48 46.33
C TRP A 524 -18.47 16.59 45.44
N PHE A 525 -19.34 17.43 44.88
CA PHE A 525 -18.99 18.44 43.88
C PHE A 525 -19.10 19.88 44.41
N GLU A 526 -19.36 20.07 45.70
CA GLU A 526 -19.62 21.38 46.33
C GLU A 526 -18.39 22.30 46.29
N TYR A 527 -17.18 21.74 46.42
CA TYR A 527 -15.90 22.46 46.33
C TYR A 527 -15.07 22.08 45.10
N PHE A 528 -15.71 21.57 44.04
CA PHE A 528 -15.07 21.17 42.79
C PHE A 528 -14.14 22.29 42.26
N PRO A 529 -12.88 21.99 41.87
CA PRO A 529 -12.30 20.66 41.60
C PRO A 529 -11.71 19.91 42.81
N ASN A 530 -11.78 20.45 44.03
CA ASN A 530 -11.17 19.80 45.20
C ASN A 530 -11.97 18.56 45.65
N PRO A 531 -11.31 17.54 46.26
CA PRO A 531 -12.01 16.45 46.93
C PRO A 531 -12.97 16.94 48.03
N PRO A 532 -14.09 16.24 48.29
CA PRO A 532 -15.14 16.72 49.17
C PRO A 532 -14.77 16.60 50.65
N LEU A 533 -14.13 17.65 51.16
CA LEU A 533 -13.64 17.75 52.54
C LEU A 533 -14.73 17.43 53.58
N ASN A 534 -15.98 17.85 53.35
CA ASN A 534 -17.12 17.60 54.25
C ASN A 534 -17.49 16.10 54.34
N VAL A 535 -17.23 15.32 53.29
CA VAL A 535 -17.50 13.86 53.27
C VAL A 535 -16.33 13.08 53.85
N LEU A 536 -15.11 13.57 53.60
CA LEU A 536 -13.87 13.01 54.15
C LEU A 536 -13.79 13.23 55.68
N SER A 537 -14.20 14.39 56.18
CA SER A 537 -14.25 14.67 57.63
C SER A 537 -15.31 13.84 58.36
N LEU A 538 -16.44 13.50 57.72
CA LEU A 538 -17.41 12.56 58.28
C LEU A 538 -16.79 11.16 58.49
N ALA A 539 -16.03 10.66 57.52
CA ALA A 539 -15.29 9.40 57.69
C ALA A 539 -14.20 9.50 58.77
N GLU A 540 -13.48 10.62 58.82
CA GLU A 540 -12.43 10.88 59.82
C GLU A 540 -13.00 10.96 61.25
N ASN A 541 -14.17 11.58 61.45
CA ASN A 541 -14.86 11.66 62.74
C ASN A 541 -15.32 10.28 63.24
N VAL A 542 -15.80 9.41 62.34
CA VAL A 542 -16.16 8.02 62.68
C VAL A 542 -14.90 7.21 63.05
N LEU A 543 -13.81 7.35 62.28
CA LEU A 543 -12.53 6.71 62.62
C LEU A 543 -11.98 7.21 63.98
N ALA A 544 -12.05 8.51 64.25
CA ALA A 544 -11.63 9.13 65.52
C ALA A 544 -12.37 8.56 66.74
N HIS A 545 -13.62 8.13 66.56
CA HIS A 545 -14.44 7.54 67.61
C HIS A 545 -14.12 6.05 67.86
N HIS A 546 -13.87 5.26 66.80
CA HIS A 546 -13.71 3.80 66.89
C HIS A 546 -12.26 3.30 66.94
N ASP A 547 -11.30 3.98 66.30
CA ASP A 547 -9.86 3.68 66.39
C ASP A 547 -9.02 4.97 66.41
N LYS A 548 -9.03 5.62 67.58
CA LYS A 548 -8.26 6.83 67.86
C LYS A 548 -6.74 6.62 67.72
N GLU A 549 -6.24 5.41 68.00
CA GLU A 549 -4.81 5.09 67.92
C GLU A 549 -4.33 5.08 66.47
N LEU A 550 -5.09 4.45 65.56
CA LEU A 550 -4.82 4.45 64.12
C LEU A 550 -4.90 5.87 63.52
N LEU A 551 -5.86 6.69 63.95
CA LEU A 551 -5.92 8.09 63.51
C LEU A 551 -4.74 8.92 64.06
N GLN A 552 -4.31 8.70 65.31
CA GLN A 552 -3.13 9.35 65.87
C GLN A 552 -1.85 8.97 65.10
N HIS A 553 -1.73 7.72 64.64
CA HIS A 553 -0.65 7.26 63.76
C HIS A 553 -0.66 7.99 62.41
N PHE A 554 -1.83 8.11 61.76
CA PHE A 554 -1.97 8.88 60.52
C PHE A 554 -1.54 10.34 60.68
N VAL A 555 -1.98 11.00 61.76
CA VAL A 555 -1.59 12.40 62.07
C VAL A 555 -0.08 12.52 62.31
N ALA A 556 0.55 11.56 63.00
CA ALA A 556 1.99 11.53 63.21
C ALA A 556 2.78 11.34 61.89
N CYS A 557 2.27 10.56 60.94
CA CYS A 557 2.84 10.36 59.61
C CYS A 557 2.49 11.45 58.59
N GLY A 558 1.74 12.50 58.96
CA GLY A 558 1.31 13.56 58.03
C GLY A 558 0.29 13.10 56.96
N VAL A 559 -0.50 12.07 57.30
CA VAL A 559 -1.52 11.46 56.44
C VAL A 559 -2.89 12.05 56.80
N THR A 560 -3.65 12.47 55.79
CA THR A 560 -5.01 13.01 55.93
C THR A 560 -6.06 12.08 55.32
N SER A 561 -7.35 12.32 55.60
CA SER A 561 -8.46 11.59 54.96
C SER A 561 -8.49 11.68 53.42
N GLN A 562 -7.88 12.70 52.81
CA GLN A 562 -7.66 12.74 51.35
C GLN A 562 -6.75 11.62 50.83
N LEU A 563 -5.97 10.97 51.69
CA LEU A 563 -5.00 9.93 51.32
C LEU A 563 -5.54 8.52 51.62
N TYR A 564 -6.20 8.32 52.78
CA TYR A 564 -6.72 7.00 53.15
C TYR A 564 -8.18 6.74 52.76
N ALA A 565 -9.02 7.79 52.66
CA ALA A 565 -10.45 7.63 52.37
C ALA A 565 -10.82 7.99 50.91
N TRP A 566 -10.19 9.00 50.32
CA TRP A 566 -10.54 9.43 48.96
C TRP A 566 -10.26 8.39 47.86
N PRO A 567 -9.10 7.70 47.78
CA PRO A 567 -8.86 6.69 46.73
C PRO A 567 -9.87 5.53 46.75
N LEU A 568 -10.35 5.16 47.94
CA LEU A 568 -11.41 4.16 48.13
C LEU A 568 -12.76 4.67 47.64
N LEU A 569 -13.05 5.97 47.75
CA LEU A 569 -14.30 6.57 47.29
C LEU A 569 -14.28 6.85 45.77
N GLU A 570 -13.23 7.44 45.22
CA GLU A 570 -13.17 7.84 43.80
C GLU A 570 -13.19 6.65 42.84
N THR A 571 -12.57 5.53 43.25
CA THR A 571 -12.62 4.24 42.54
C THR A 571 -13.81 3.37 42.95
N LEU A 572 -14.61 3.80 43.94
CA LEU A 572 -15.61 3.00 44.64
C LEU A 572 -15.07 1.60 45.02
N PHE A 573 -13.89 1.53 45.63
CA PHE A 573 -13.14 0.32 46.01
C PHE A 573 -12.73 -0.61 44.84
N SER A 574 -12.94 -0.24 43.58
CA SER A 574 -12.77 -1.18 42.44
C SER A 574 -11.30 -1.43 42.03
N GLU A 575 -10.37 -0.62 42.53
CA GLU A 575 -8.92 -0.85 42.42
C GLU A 575 -8.47 -1.92 43.43
N VAL A 576 -8.80 -1.69 44.70
CA VAL A 576 -8.36 -2.45 45.88
C VAL A 576 -9.04 -3.81 46.04
N LEU A 577 -10.36 -3.91 45.78
CA LEU A 577 -11.11 -5.16 45.92
C LEU A 577 -11.12 -6.00 44.64
N MET A 578 -11.24 -7.33 44.79
CA MET A 578 -11.56 -8.22 43.68
C MET A 578 -13.03 -8.12 43.27
N ARG A 579 -13.35 -8.59 42.06
CA ARG A 579 -14.72 -8.48 41.47
C ARG A 579 -15.81 -9.01 42.41
N GLU A 580 -15.62 -10.19 42.98
CA GLU A 580 -16.67 -10.83 43.80
C GLU A 580 -16.79 -10.19 45.19
N GLU A 581 -15.70 -9.66 45.75
CA GLU A 581 -15.69 -8.88 47.00
C GLU A 581 -16.39 -7.53 46.80
N TRP A 582 -16.11 -6.85 45.68
CA TRP A 582 -16.77 -5.62 45.27
C TRP A 582 -18.27 -5.81 45.05
N LEU A 583 -18.68 -6.92 44.42
CA LEU A 583 -20.10 -7.27 44.27
C LEU A 583 -20.79 -7.52 45.61
N LYS A 584 -20.10 -8.14 46.58
CA LYS A 584 -20.59 -8.32 47.97
C LYS A 584 -20.70 -7.01 48.73
N LEU A 585 -19.76 -6.08 48.52
CA LEU A 585 -19.86 -4.73 49.05
C LEU A 585 -21.10 -4.02 48.48
N PHE A 586 -21.28 -4.01 47.16
CA PHE A 586 -22.40 -3.29 46.54
C PHE A 586 -23.78 -3.93 46.77
N ASP A 587 -23.87 -5.25 46.99
CA ASP A 587 -25.08 -5.88 47.53
C ASP A 587 -25.51 -5.23 48.86
N ASN A 588 -24.54 -4.88 49.73
CA ASN A 588 -24.81 -4.23 51.01
C ASN A 588 -24.99 -2.71 50.88
N VAL A 589 -24.21 -2.01 50.04
CA VAL A 589 -24.35 -0.56 49.81
C VAL A 589 -25.75 -0.21 49.30
N PHE A 590 -26.29 -0.93 48.30
CA PHE A 590 -27.65 -0.70 47.79
C PHE A 590 -28.78 -1.19 48.72
N SER A 591 -28.47 -2.00 49.73
CA SER A 591 -29.47 -2.51 50.67
C SER A 591 -29.67 -1.62 51.90
N ASN A 592 -28.69 -0.79 52.25
CA ASN A 592 -28.69 0.06 53.46
C ASN A 592 -28.95 1.54 53.13
N HIS A 593 -28.70 2.43 54.11
CA HIS A 593 -28.72 3.89 53.95
C HIS A 593 -27.44 4.39 53.25
N PRO A 594 -27.43 5.52 52.52
CA PRO A 594 -26.23 6.01 51.83
C PRO A 594 -24.96 6.13 52.68
N SER A 595 -25.09 6.47 53.97
CA SER A 595 -23.98 6.50 54.94
C SER A 595 -23.21 5.18 55.10
N PHE A 596 -23.78 4.04 54.70
CA PHE A 596 -23.11 2.73 54.73
C PHE A 596 -21.84 2.70 53.86
N LEU A 597 -21.76 3.50 52.79
CA LEU A 597 -20.54 3.60 51.97
C LEU A 597 -19.38 4.22 52.77
N LEU A 598 -19.64 5.20 53.64
CA LEU A 598 -18.62 5.79 54.51
C LEU A 598 -18.26 4.84 55.67
N MET A 599 -19.24 4.10 56.21
CA MET A 599 -18.95 3.04 57.19
C MET A 599 -18.09 1.92 56.60
N ALA A 600 -18.25 1.60 55.30
CA ALA A 600 -17.39 0.65 54.61
C ALA A 600 -15.94 1.16 54.43
N VAL A 601 -15.73 2.47 54.25
CA VAL A 601 -14.38 3.07 54.21
C VAL A 601 -13.69 2.92 55.57
N VAL A 602 -14.37 3.28 56.66
CA VAL A 602 -13.78 3.15 58.00
C VAL A 602 -13.58 1.69 58.37
N ALA A 603 -14.52 0.79 58.04
CA ALA A 603 -14.37 -0.65 58.26
C ALA A 603 -13.22 -1.27 57.46
N TYR A 604 -12.97 -0.82 56.23
CA TYR A 604 -11.78 -1.23 55.47
C TYR A 604 -10.50 -0.81 56.20
N VAL A 605 -10.42 0.45 56.64
CA VAL A 605 -9.26 1.01 57.34
C VAL A 605 -9.01 0.29 58.69
N THR A 606 -10.05 0.05 59.50
CA THR A 606 -9.88 -0.65 60.79
C THR A 606 -9.59 -2.14 60.61
N CYS A 607 -10.15 -2.83 59.61
CA CYS A 607 -9.75 -4.20 59.29
C CYS A 607 -8.29 -4.29 58.77
N CYS A 608 -7.79 -3.23 58.15
CA CYS A 608 -6.40 -3.11 57.69
C CYS A 608 -5.43 -2.49 58.72
N ARG A 609 -5.86 -2.30 59.98
CA ARG A 609 -5.08 -1.65 61.06
C ARG A 609 -3.65 -2.18 61.22
N ALA A 610 -3.46 -3.50 61.23
CA ALA A 610 -2.15 -4.08 61.54
C ALA A 610 -1.07 -3.75 60.48
N PRO A 611 -1.31 -3.91 59.16
CA PRO A 611 -0.44 -3.33 58.12
C PRO A 611 -0.26 -1.81 58.23
N LEU A 612 -1.34 -1.05 58.46
CA LEU A 612 -1.30 0.42 58.45
C LEU A 612 -0.47 1.02 59.59
N LEU A 613 -0.37 0.36 60.74
CA LEU A 613 0.52 0.75 61.83
C LEU A 613 2.01 0.41 61.59
N LEU A 614 2.33 -0.37 60.56
CA LEU A 614 3.72 -0.66 60.13
C LEU A 614 4.22 0.32 59.07
N CYS A 615 3.32 1.01 58.35
CA CYS A 615 3.65 2.09 57.43
C CYS A 615 4.19 3.30 58.21
N THR A 616 5.34 3.86 57.78
CA THR A 616 5.97 5.01 58.46
C THR A 616 6.18 6.19 57.53
N GLU A 617 6.46 5.96 56.24
CA GLU A 617 6.50 7.02 55.23
C GLU A 617 5.13 7.24 54.60
N ARG A 618 4.80 8.49 54.28
CA ARG A 618 3.59 8.86 53.52
C ARG A 618 3.39 8.03 52.25
N LYS A 619 4.48 7.68 51.55
CA LYS A 619 4.47 6.86 50.34
C LYS A 619 3.98 5.43 50.57
N ASP A 620 4.20 4.87 51.76
CA ASP A 620 3.74 3.52 52.11
C ASP A 620 2.20 3.47 52.09
N PHE A 621 1.56 4.52 52.63
CA PHE A 621 0.11 4.68 52.60
C PHE A 621 -0.40 4.96 51.18
N GLU A 622 0.26 5.85 50.42
CA GLU A 622 -0.10 6.13 49.03
C GLU A 622 -0.02 4.85 48.17
N TYR A 623 0.98 4.00 48.39
CA TYR A 623 1.05 2.67 47.79
C TYR A 623 -0.09 1.76 48.29
N PHE A 624 -0.31 1.66 49.61
CA PHE A 624 -1.28 0.76 50.22
C PHE A 624 -2.71 0.95 49.70
N PHE A 625 -3.17 2.18 49.54
CA PHE A 625 -4.55 2.48 49.11
C PHE A 625 -4.80 2.36 47.60
N HIS A 626 -3.76 2.21 46.78
CA HIS A 626 -3.85 1.91 45.34
C HIS A 626 -3.52 0.45 45.01
N HIS A 627 -3.22 -0.39 46.00
CA HIS A 627 -2.88 -1.80 45.81
C HIS A 627 -3.88 -2.74 46.49
N ARG A 628 -3.90 -4.00 46.04
CA ARG A 628 -4.80 -5.01 46.59
C ARG A 628 -4.22 -5.65 47.84
N ASN A 629 -4.96 -5.54 48.94
CA ASN A 629 -4.56 -6.04 50.24
C ASN A 629 -5.32 -7.32 50.59
N SER A 630 -4.73 -8.16 51.45
CA SER A 630 -5.37 -9.41 51.89
C SER A 630 -6.41 -9.13 52.98
N LEU A 631 -7.69 -9.12 52.60
CA LEU A 631 -8.81 -8.75 53.45
C LEU A 631 -9.93 -9.80 53.37
N ASP A 632 -10.45 -10.26 54.51
CA ASP A 632 -11.75 -10.96 54.52
C ASP A 632 -12.87 -9.93 54.41
N ILE A 633 -13.48 -9.84 53.22
CA ILE A 633 -14.66 -9.02 52.95
C ILE A 633 -15.82 -9.34 53.92
N SER A 634 -15.88 -10.56 54.44
CA SER A 634 -16.91 -11.00 55.41
C SER A 634 -16.66 -10.40 56.80
N ALA A 635 -15.41 -10.18 57.20
CA ALA A 635 -15.04 -9.45 58.41
C ALA A 635 -15.30 -7.95 58.22
N MET A 636 -14.84 -7.37 57.10
CA MET A 636 -15.07 -5.95 56.77
C MET A 636 -16.56 -5.59 56.75
N LEU A 637 -17.42 -6.43 56.18
CA LEU A 637 -18.86 -6.19 56.15
C LEU A 637 -19.51 -6.31 57.54
N LYS A 638 -19.08 -7.27 58.38
CA LYS A 638 -19.54 -7.35 59.78
C LYS A 638 -19.12 -6.09 60.56
N GLU A 639 -17.91 -5.61 60.33
CA GLU A 639 -17.40 -4.39 60.96
C GLU A 639 -18.15 -3.15 60.47
N ALA A 640 -18.47 -3.04 59.17
CA ALA A 640 -19.30 -1.95 58.65
C ALA A 640 -20.72 -1.93 59.28
N TYR A 641 -21.32 -3.09 59.54
CA TYR A 641 -22.56 -3.18 60.32
C TYR A 641 -22.34 -2.81 61.80
N ARG A 642 -21.25 -3.26 62.43
CA ARG A 642 -20.90 -2.86 63.80
C ARG A 642 -20.77 -1.34 63.93
N LEU A 643 -20.02 -0.69 63.03
CA LEU A 643 -19.85 0.76 63.01
C LEU A 643 -21.17 1.51 62.82
N MET A 644 -22.05 1.03 61.92
CA MET A 644 -23.39 1.60 61.73
C MET A 644 -24.27 1.47 62.98
N ASP A 645 -24.26 0.32 63.66
CA ASP A 645 -25.10 0.07 64.84
C ASP A 645 -24.53 0.66 66.16
N SER A 646 -23.25 1.11 66.19
CA SER A 646 -22.56 1.59 67.40
C SER A 646 -21.98 3.01 67.34
N THR A 647 -22.10 3.73 66.23
CA THR A 647 -21.69 5.15 66.17
C THR A 647 -22.80 6.06 66.74
N PRO A 648 -22.49 7.00 67.65
CA PRO A 648 -23.48 7.96 68.17
C PRO A 648 -24.12 8.82 67.06
N ALA A 649 -25.40 9.18 67.22
CA ALA A 649 -26.17 9.92 66.22
C ALA A 649 -25.54 11.26 65.80
N ASP A 650 -24.86 11.95 66.72
CA ASP A 650 -24.19 13.24 66.47
C ASP A 650 -23.00 13.11 65.51
N ILE A 651 -22.38 11.92 65.45
CA ILE A 651 -21.21 11.60 64.61
C ILE A 651 -21.63 10.75 63.39
N HIS A 652 -22.73 10.00 63.48
CA HIS A 652 -23.18 9.07 62.45
C HIS A 652 -23.53 9.81 61.14
N PRO A 653 -22.92 9.49 59.98
CA PRO A 653 -23.07 10.30 58.76
C PRO A 653 -24.47 10.42 58.15
N SER A 654 -25.50 9.73 58.68
CA SER A 654 -26.91 9.98 58.32
C SER A 654 -27.50 11.24 58.95
N SER A 655 -26.78 11.95 59.83
CA SER A 655 -27.17 13.29 60.27
C SER A 655 -26.90 14.36 59.21
N ALA A 656 -25.94 14.11 58.32
CA ALA A 656 -25.50 15.02 57.25
C ALA A 656 -25.95 14.58 55.84
N LEU A 657 -26.11 13.27 55.60
CA LEU A 657 -26.58 12.71 54.33
C LEU A 657 -28.08 12.46 54.36
N SER A 658 -28.79 12.88 53.30
CA SER A 658 -30.21 12.57 53.14
C SER A 658 -30.49 11.08 52.86
N ASP A 659 -31.71 10.67 53.22
CA ASP A 659 -32.29 9.38 52.86
C ASP A 659 -32.29 9.13 51.34
N PHE A 660 -32.48 7.87 50.94
CA PHE A 660 -32.46 7.47 49.53
C PHE A 660 -33.68 7.98 48.74
N GLU A 661 -33.44 8.76 47.68
CA GLU A 661 -34.44 9.22 46.71
C GLU A 661 -34.19 8.61 45.31
N PRO A 662 -35.19 7.95 44.68
CA PRO A 662 -35.04 7.40 43.34
C PRO A 662 -35.12 8.50 42.26
N LEU A 663 -34.54 8.24 41.08
CA LEU A 663 -34.60 9.15 39.95
C LEU A 663 -36.04 9.35 39.45
N THR A 664 -36.40 10.60 39.13
CA THR A 664 -37.72 10.97 38.62
C THR A 664 -38.07 10.27 37.31
N GLN A 665 -39.32 9.81 37.17
CA GLN A 665 -39.83 9.20 35.94
C GLN A 665 -40.11 10.26 34.87
N GLY A 666 -39.93 9.89 33.60
CA GLY A 666 -40.13 10.73 32.42
C GLY A 666 -38.95 11.66 32.08
N GLN A 667 -38.37 12.33 33.09
CA GLN A 667 -37.22 13.24 32.93
C GLN A 667 -36.23 13.09 34.09
N TYR A 668 -34.94 13.25 33.82
CA TYR A 668 -33.91 13.27 34.87
C TYR A 668 -33.88 14.63 35.60
N PRO A 669 -33.60 14.66 36.91
CA PRO A 669 -33.56 15.92 37.67
C PRO A 669 -32.37 16.78 37.24
N ILE A 670 -32.48 18.10 37.36
CA ILE A 670 -31.38 19.02 37.02
C ILE A 670 -30.33 18.98 38.14
N PHE A 671 -29.12 18.52 37.83
CA PHE A 671 -28.04 18.41 38.80
C PHE A 671 -27.27 19.74 38.92
N ASN A 672 -27.57 20.54 39.94
CA ASN A 672 -26.94 21.85 40.20
C ASN A 672 -26.10 21.89 41.49
N LYS A 673 -25.68 20.74 42.04
CA LYS A 673 -24.94 20.64 43.31
C LYS A 673 -23.43 20.92 43.16
N TYR A 674 -23.05 21.97 42.41
CA TYR A 674 -21.64 22.34 42.14
C TYR A 674 -21.47 23.84 41.77
N PRO A 675 -20.25 24.41 41.87
CA PRO A 675 -19.96 25.78 41.41
C PRO A 675 -20.05 25.95 39.89
N THR A 676 -21.24 26.34 39.39
CA THR A 676 -21.51 26.41 37.94
C THR A 676 -20.55 27.32 37.17
N PHE A 677 -20.27 28.52 37.68
CA PHE A 677 -19.39 29.50 37.04
C PHE A 677 -17.97 28.96 36.77
N ILE A 678 -17.38 28.20 37.70
CA ILE A 678 -16.03 27.64 37.55
C ILE A 678 -16.02 26.57 36.45
N VAL A 679 -17.01 25.68 36.47
CA VAL A 679 -17.19 24.61 35.48
C VAL A 679 -17.47 25.18 34.10
N GLU A 680 -18.35 26.17 33.98
CA GLU A 680 -18.69 26.83 32.71
C GLU A 680 -17.48 27.53 32.08
N TYR A 681 -16.65 28.20 32.90
CA TYR A 681 -15.39 28.79 32.45
C TYR A 681 -14.40 27.72 31.95
N GLN A 682 -14.22 26.63 32.69
CA GLN A 682 -13.34 25.52 32.30
C GLN A 682 -13.80 24.84 31.00
N SER A 683 -15.10 24.57 30.85
CA SER A 683 -15.66 24.00 29.61
C SER A 683 -15.50 24.94 28.41
N GLN A 684 -15.66 26.26 28.59
CA GLN A 684 -15.44 27.26 27.52
C GLN A 684 -13.97 27.30 27.07
N GLU A 685 -13.01 27.37 28.00
CA GLU A 685 -11.60 27.48 27.65
C GLU A 685 -11.06 26.17 27.03
N ARG A 686 -11.55 24.99 27.46
CA ARG A 686 -11.20 23.71 26.81
C ARG A 686 -11.77 23.60 25.39
N GLU A 687 -12.98 24.11 25.14
CA GLU A 687 -13.54 24.17 23.77
C GLU A 687 -12.77 25.17 22.88
N ARG A 688 -12.33 26.31 23.43
CA ARG A 688 -11.46 27.28 22.75
C ARG A 688 -10.12 26.66 22.33
N ILE A 689 -9.43 25.99 23.26
CA ILE A 689 -8.16 25.29 22.98
C ILE A 689 -8.36 24.22 21.88
N ARG A 690 -9.46 23.45 21.95
CA ARG A 690 -9.81 22.45 20.93
C ARG A 690 -10.04 23.06 19.54
N GLN A 691 -10.63 24.25 19.45
CA GLN A 691 -10.81 24.95 18.18
C GLN A 691 -9.47 25.39 17.59
N GLN A 692 -8.56 25.93 18.40
CA GLN A 692 -7.20 26.30 18.00
C GLN A 692 -6.37 25.07 17.56
N GLU A 693 -6.51 23.93 18.24
CA GLU A 693 -5.85 22.68 17.85
C GLU A 693 -6.35 22.15 16.49
N VAL A 694 -7.66 22.21 16.24
CA VAL A 694 -8.26 21.82 14.94
C VAL A 694 -7.84 22.75 13.80
N GLU A 695 -7.64 24.04 14.08
CA GLU A 695 -7.12 25.02 13.13
C GLU A 695 -5.65 24.76 12.80
N TYR A 696 -4.79 24.63 13.83
CA TYR A 696 -3.38 24.27 13.69
C TYR A 696 -3.16 22.95 12.93
N LEU A 697 -3.98 21.92 13.19
CA LEU A 697 -3.91 20.65 12.48
C LEU A 697 -4.27 20.78 10.99
N ARG A 698 -5.15 21.72 10.61
CA ARG A 698 -5.47 22.02 9.22
C ARG A 698 -4.31 22.74 8.53
N GLU A 699 -3.81 23.82 9.11
CA GLU A 699 -2.64 24.57 8.59
C GLU A 699 -1.45 23.64 8.36
N ARG A 700 -1.19 22.75 9.34
CA ARG A 700 -0.14 21.73 9.23
C ARG A 700 -0.37 20.75 8.08
N GLN A 701 -1.61 20.34 7.78
CA GLN A 701 -1.91 19.50 6.63
C GLN A 701 -1.69 20.25 5.31
N GLU A 702 -2.15 21.49 5.21
CA GLU A 702 -1.98 22.34 4.02
C GLU A 702 -0.48 22.55 3.71
N VAL A 703 0.35 22.79 4.74
CA VAL A 703 1.82 22.86 4.60
C VAL A 703 2.45 21.53 4.14
N GLN A 704 1.94 20.39 4.60
CA GLN A 704 2.41 19.07 4.14
C GLN A 704 2.03 18.77 2.69
N GLU A 705 0.84 19.18 2.24
CA GLU A 705 0.38 19.03 0.86
C GLU A 705 1.19 19.92 -0.09
N LEU A 706 1.44 21.19 0.27
CA LEU A 706 2.32 22.10 -0.46
C LEU A 706 3.75 21.56 -0.58
N HIS A 707 4.31 21.02 0.50
CA HIS A 707 5.65 20.41 0.47
C HIS A 707 5.69 19.18 -0.45
N ALA A 708 4.65 18.34 -0.43
CA ALA A 708 4.52 17.19 -1.32
C ALA A 708 4.31 17.58 -2.79
N GLU A 709 3.80 18.78 -3.09
CA GLU A 709 3.77 19.34 -4.44
C GLU A 709 5.13 19.86 -4.90
N ALA A 710 5.84 20.61 -4.05
CA ALA A 710 7.19 21.09 -4.35
C ALA A 710 8.17 19.94 -4.66
N VAL A 711 8.13 18.86 -3.87
CA VAL A 711 8.96 17.66 -4.09
C VAL A 711 8.60 16.95 -5.41
N ARG A 712 7.31 16.90 -5.79
CA ARG A 712 6.88 16.34 -7.08
C ARG A 712 7.40 17.18 -8.25
N GLN A 713 7.23 18.49 -8.20
CA GLN A 713 7.72 19.41 -9.23
C GLN A 713 9.26 19.31 -9.38
N GLN A 714 10.01 19.25 -8.28
CA GLN A 714 11.46 19.05 -8.34
C GLN A 714 11.83 17.74 -9.05
N ALA A 715 11.16 16.63 -8.72
CA ALA A 715 11.42 15.34 -9.36
C ALA A 715 11.10 15.34 -10.87
N GLU A 716 10.04 16.05 -11.28
CA GLU A 716 9.69 16.25 -12.70
C GLU A 716 10.74 17.09 -13.44
N PHE A 717 11.22 18.19 -12.85
CA PHE A 717 12.31 18.99 -13.41
C PHE A 717 13.61 18.18 -13.52
N GLU A 718 13.99 17.42 -12.49
CA GLU A 718 15.18 16.57 -12.53
C GLU A 718 15.09 15.47 -13.60
N ALA A 719 13.92 14.87 -13.81
CA ALA A 719 13.70 13.90 -14.86
C ALA A 719 13.83 14.54 -16.26
N TRP A 720 13.25 15.74 -16.43
CA TRP A 720 13.34 16.51 -17.67
C TRP A 720 14.79 16.88 -18.00
N TYR A 721 15.57 17.38 -17.04
CA TYR A 721 16.99 17.69 -17.24
C TYR A 721 17.81 16.48 -17.65
N LYS A 722 17.62 15.32 -16.98
CA LYS A 722 18.31 14.05 -17.32
C LYS A 722 17.97 13.60 -18.75
N GLN A 723 16.73 13.77 -19.20
CA GLN A 723 16.32 13.46 -20.57
C GLN A 723 16.90 14.45 -21.60
N GLN A 724 16.99 15.74 -21.25
CA GLN A 724 17.59 16.77 -22.10
C GLN A 724 19.11 16.55 -22.28
N GLU A 725 19.80 16.12 -21.22
CA GLU A 725 21.23 15.79 -21.25
C GLU A 725 21.51 14.57 -22.16
N LEU A 726 20.69 13.52 -22.06
CA LEU A 726 20.78 12.34 -22.93
C LEU A 726 20.59 12.68 -24.41
N LEU A 727 19.70 13.62 -24.74
CA LEU A 727 19.52 14.11 -26.12
C LEU A 727 20.78 14.87 -26.61
N LEU A 728 21.37 15.72 -25.77
CA LEU A 728 22.60 16.45 -26.06
C LEU A 728 23.80 15.51 -26.30
N GLN A 729 23.97 14.51 -25.44
CA GLN A 729 25.01 13.47 -25.61
C GLN A 729 24.81 12.69 -26.92
N GLY A 730 23.56 12.39 -27.30
CA GLY A 730 23.21 11.77 -28.58
C GLY A 730 23.53 12.65 -29.80
N GLU A 731 23.27 13.95 -29.73
CA GLU A 731 23.67 14.91 -30.78
C GLU A 731 25.20 14.98 -30.92
N GLU A 732 25.94 15.09 -29.82
CA GLU A 732 27.41 15.10 -29.86
C GLU A 732 27.98 13.83 -30.47
N GLN A 733 27.49 12.66 -30.04
CA GLN A 733 27.93 11.37 -30.57
C GLN A 733 27.67 11.29 -32.08
N ARG A 734 26.49 11.74 -32.54
CA ARG A 734 26.14 11.82 -33.96
C ARG A 734 27.07 12.78 -34.74
N ARG A 735 27.42 13.94 -34.18
CA ARG A 735 28.36 14.89 -34.81
C ARG A 735 29.76 14.28 -34.95
N ARG A 736 30.27 13.61 -33.91
CA ARG A 736 31.59 12.93 -33.95
C ARG A 736 31.63 11.85 -35.04
N ILE A 737 30.60 11.00 -35.14
CA ILE A 737 30.50 9.96 -36.19
C ILE A 737 30.49 10.58 -37.59
N LEU A 738 29.72 11.64 -37.82
CA LEU A 738 29.69 12.34 -39.11
C LEU A 738 31.04 12.96 -39.48
N GLN A 739 31.72 13.59 -38.51
CA GLN A 739 33.04 14.21 -38.70
C GLN A 739 34.13 13.16 -38.98
N GLU A 740 34.07 11.99 -38.34
CA GLU A 740 34.93 10.86 -38.66
C GLU A 740 34.72 10.37 -40.10
N GLU A 741 33.48 10.13 -40.53
CA GLU A 741 33.19 9.67 -41.89
C GLU A 741 33.58 10.71 -42.96
N GLU A 742 33.37 12.01 -42.70
CA GLU A 742 33.87 13.06 -43.58
C GLU A 742 35.41 13.08 -43.66
N SER A 743 36.12 12.82 -42.55
CA SER A 743 37.58 12.69 -42.55
C SER A 743 38.06 11.47 -43.37
N LYS A 744 37.34 10.34 -43.30
CA LYS A 744 37.62 9.13 -44.09
C LYS A 744 37.37 9.40 -45.58
N LEU A 745 36.25 10.04 -45.91
CA LEU A 745 35.86 10.37 -47.29
C LEU A 745 36.82 11.39 -47.95
N THR A 746 37.27 12.41 -47.20
CA THR A 746 38.25 13.39 -47.69
C THR A 746 39.64 12.77 -47.89
N GLN A 747 40.09 11.88 -47.00
CA GLN A 747 41.32 11.10 -47.22
C GLN A 747 41.23 10.21 -48.47
N GLN A 748 40.10 9.53 -48.69
CA GLN A 748 39.88 8.72 -49.90
C GLN A 748 39.90 9.57 -51.17
N ARG A 749 39.22 10.72 -51.18
CA ARG A 749 39.24 11.71 -52.28
C ARG A 749 40.65 12.22 -52.55
N ALA A 750 41.45 12.49 -51.52
CA ALA A 750 42.84 12.92 -51.65
C ALA A 750 43.74 11.84 -52.28
N ARG A 751 43.61 10.57 -51.85
CA ARG A 751 44.32 9.43 -52.46
C ARG A 751 43.95 9.24 -53.93
N LEU A 752 42.66 9.31 -54.27
CA LEU A 752 42.18 9.24 -55.66
C LEU A 752 42.73 10.40 -56.51
N ALA A 753 42.77 11.61 -55.96
CA ALA A 753 43.31 12.79 -56.65
C ALA A 753 44.83 12.67 -56.89
N ALA A 754 45.59 12.13 -55.92
CA ALA A 754 47.01 11.85 -56.09
C ALA A 754 47.25 10.81 -57.21
N MET A 755 46.53 9.70 -57.20
CA MET A 755 46.63 8.66 -58.24
C MET A 755 46.28 9.20 -59.64
N LYS A 756 45.24 10.05 -59.75
CA LYS A 756 44.89 10.73 -61.02
C LYS A 756 45.98 11.70 -61.49
N ARG A 757 46.63 12.44 -60.59
CA ARG A 757 47.77 13.31 -60.92
C ARG A 757 48.95 12.50 -61.45
N GLU A 758 49.30 11.40 -60.78
CA GLU A 758 50.41 10.52 -61.17
C GLU A 758 50.18 9.89 -62.56
N LEU A 759 48.96 9.40 -62.82
CA LEU A 759 48.56 8.90 -64.14
C LEU A 759 48.67 9.98 -65.22
N LYS A 760 48.23 11.21 -64.94
CA LYS A 760 48.33 12.32 -65.91
C LYS A 760 49.79 12.73 -66.18
N VAL A 761 50.67 12.68 -65.19
CA VAL A 761 52.11 12.90 -65.38
C VAL A 761 52.73 11.80 -66.25
N LYS A 762 52.36 10.52 -66.03
CA LYS A 762 52.80 9.39 -66.87
C LYS A 762 52.32 9.54 -68.33
N GLU A 763 51.08 9.95 -68.54
CA GLU A 763 50.52 10.25 -69.87
C GLU A 763 51.28 11.40 -70.57
N LEU A 764 51.51 12.52 -69.87
CA LEU A 764 52.25 13.67 -70.41
C LEU A 764 53.69 13.29 -70.79
N ASN A 765 54.37 12.44 -69.99
CA ASN A 765 55.71 11.94 -70.30
C ASN A 765 55.72 11.03 -71.54
N LEU A 766 54.67 10.23 -71.77
CA LEU A 766 54.50 9.42 -72.99
C LEU A 766 54.26 10.29 -74.22
N ILE A 767 53.46 11.36 -74.09
CA ILE A 767 53.23 12.34 -75.16
C ILE A 767 54.53 13.09 -75.48
N ASP A 768 55.24 13.61 -74.48
CA ASP A 768 56.45 14.41 -74.70
C ASP A 768 57.64 13.57 -75.22
N SER A 769 57.84 12.35 -74.71
CA SER A 769 58.85 11.43 -75.28
C SER A 769 58.54 11.02 -76.73
N SER A 770 57.27 11.06 -77.14
CA SER A 770 56.86 10.84 -78.53
C SER A 770 57.04 12.10 -79.38
N ARG A 771 56.73 13.28 -78.84
CA ARG A 771 56.98 14.60 -79.46
C ARG A 771 58.47 14.84 -79.69
N ARG A 772 59.33 14.52 -78.73
CA ARG A 772 60.80 14.61 -78.85
C ARG A 772 61.34 13.69 -79.96
N ARG A 773 60.81 12.47 -80.09
CA ARG A 773 61.17 11.53 -81.18
C ARG A 773 60.75 12.07 -82.55
N PHE A 774 59.55 12.63 -82.68
CA PHE A 774 59.08 13.28 -83.90
C PHE A 774 59.92 14.51 -84.30
N LEU A 775 60.19 15.41 -83.34
CA LEU A 775 61.03 16.60 -83.57
C LEU A 775 62.45 16.22 -84.02
N LYS A 776 63.06 15.20 -83.40
CA LYS A 776 64.36 14.69 -83.82
C LYS A 776 64.33 14.16 -85.25
N HIS A 777 63.33 13.35 -85.62
CA HIS A 777 63.19 12.85 -86.99
C HIS A 777 63.06 13.99 -88.02
N GLN A 778 62.31 15.06 -87.69
CA GLN A 778 62.20 16.23 -88.58
C GLN A 778 63.52 17.01 -88.70
N GLN A 779 64.31 17.13 -87.62
CA GLN A 779 65.66 17.68 -87.67
C GLN A 779 66.60 16.84 -88.53
N ASP A 780 66.58 15.51 -88.36
CA ASP A 780 67.40 14.58 -89.15
C ASP A 780 67.07 14.66 -90.66
N GLN A 781 65.79 14.73 -91.04
CA GLN A 781 65.40 14.95 -92.44
C GLN A 781 65.91 16.30 -92.99
N ARG A 782 65.77 17.40 -92.24
CA ARG A 782 66.31 18.70 -92.65
C ARG A 782 67.82 18.68 -92.80
N ARG A 783 68.54 17.97 -91.91
CA ARG A 783 70.00 17.81 -91.99
C ARG A 783 70.44 17.03 -93.23
N ILE A 784 69.65 16.03 -93.65
CA ILE A 784 69.89 15.27 -94.90
C ILE A 784 69.61 16.14 -96.13
N GLN A 785 68.56 16.99 -96.11
CA GLN A 785 68.28 17.92 -97.20
C GLN A 785 69.36 19.01 -97.32
N LEU A 786 69.79 19.61 -96.21
CA LEU A 786 70.91 20.56 -96.20
C LEU A 786 72.18 19.93 -96.77
N LYS A 787 72.56 18.73 -96.31
CA LYS A 787 73.73 18.04 -96.86
C LYS A 787 73.62 17.78 -98.37
N ARG A 788 72.44 17.39 -98.88
CA ARG A 788 72.23 17.26 -100.34
C ARG A 788 72.45 18.57 -101.10
N LEU A 789 72.03 19.69 -100.52
CA LEU A 789 72.22 21.02 -101.11
C LEU A 789 73.70 21.42 -101.05
N ASP A 790 74.40 21.17 -99.95
CA ASP A 790 75.85 21.38 -99.85
C ASP A 790 76.61 20.53 -100.88
N ASP A 791 76.29 19.23 -100.98
CA ASP A 791 76.86 18.30 -101.97
C ASP A 791 76.57 18.75 -103.43
N GLU A 792 75.51 19.54 -103.68
CA GLU A 792 75.15 20.07 -105.01
C GLU A 792 75.79 21.43 -105.30
N ILE A 793 75.82 22.33 -104.31
CA ILE A 793 76.57 23.61 -104.35
C ILE A 793 78.05 23.33 -104.61
N GLN A 794 78.65 22.36 -103.91
CA GLN A 794 80.07 22.05 -104.06
C GLN A 794 80.40 21.46 -105.44
N ARG A 795 79.48 20.69 -106.04
CA ARG A 795 79.60 20.25 -107.46
C ARG A 795 79.46 21.41 -108.45
N LYS A 796 78.58 22.38 -108.18
CA LYS A 796 78.45 23.60 -109.00
C LYS A 796 79.65 24.54 -108.87
N MET A 797 80.28 24.59 -107.69
CA MET A 797 81.52 25.35 -107.45
C MET A 797 82.67 24.77 -108.28
N VAL A 798 82.94 23.47 -108.18
CA VAL A 798 84.01 22.81 -108.95
C VAL A 798 83.84 22.97 -110.47
N LEU A 799 82.59 22.91 -110.98
CA LEU A 799 82.31 23.20 -112.39
C LEU A 799 82.63 24.66 -112.75
N ARG A 800 82.30 25.62 -111.88
CA ARG A 800 82.63 27.04 -112.10
C ARG A 800 84.13 27.30 -112.04
N ASP A 801 84.87 26.64 -111.16
CA ASP A 801 86.33 26.73 -111.07
C ASP A 801 87.02 26.15 -112.32
N GLN A 802 86.42 25.12 -112.94
CA GLN A 802 86.88 24.57 -114.22
C GLN A 802 86.57 25.52 -115.40
N GLU A 803 85.38 26.13 -115.43
CA GLU A 803 85.01 27.13 -116.44
C GLU A 803 85.89 28.38 -116.37
N THR A 804 86.24 28.87 -115.17
CA THR A 804 87.13 30.04 -115.01
C THR A 804 88.58 29.71 -115.35
N ALA A 805 89.09 28.52 -115.00
CA ALA A 805 90.43 28.09 -115.37
C ALA A 805 90.60 28.00 -116.90
N ALA A 806 89.62 27.46 -117.62
CA ALA A 806 89.61 27.44 -119.08
C ALA A 806 89.60 28.86 -119.68
N ALA A 807 88.76 29.75 -119.15
CA ALA A 807 88.67 31.14 -119.61
C ALA A 807 89.98 31.94 -119.39
N VAL A 808 90.78 31.61 -118.36
CA VAL A 808 92.12 32.21 -118.17
C VAL A 808 93.10 31.73 -119.24
N GLN A 809 93.10 30.44 -119.57
CA GLN A 809 93.96 29.89 -120.62
C GLN A 809 93.65 30.49 -122.01
N ASP A 810 92.37 30.67 -122.33
CA ASP A 810 91.92 31.35 -123.57
C ASP A 810 92.41 32.82 -123.64
N ILE A 811 92.59 33.50 -122.50
CA ILE A 811 93.13 34.86 -122.44
C ILE A 811 94.64 34.87 -122.66
N GLU A 812 95.38 33.96 -122.02
CA GLU A 812 96.84 33.83 -122.18
C GLU A 812 97.23 33.55 -123.64
N VAL A 813 96.50 32.66 -124.33
CA VAL A 813 96.74 32.36 -125.76
C VAL A 813 96.58 33.60 -126.64
N ARG A 814 95.48 34.35 -126.47
CA ARG A 814 95.23 35.59 -127.24
C ARG A 814 96.27 36.68 -126.97
N GLN A 815 96.82 36.71 -125.76
CA GLN A 815 97.86 37.67 -125.40
C GLN A 815 99.18 37.36 -126.13
N MET A 816 99.54 36.08 -126.26
CA MET A 816 100.69 35.66 -127.07
C MET A 816 100.49 35.94 -128.58
N GLU A 817 99.27 35.77 -129.11
CA GLU A 817 98.96 36.13 -130.51
C GLU A 817 99.15 37.63 -130.79
N LEU A 818 98.72 38.49 -129.86
CA LEU A 818 98.85 39.94 -129.97
C LEU A 818 100.33 40.40 -129.93
N ASP A 819 101.14 39.85 -129.03
CA ASP A 819 102.57 40.18 -128.96
C ASP A 819 103.33 39.73 -130.23
N ALA A 820 102.97 38.57 -130.81
CA ALA A 820 103.53 38.12 -132.08
C ALA A 820 103.17 39.04 -133.26
N GLN A 821 101.91 39.51 -133.33
CA GLN A 821 101.48 40.49 -134.33
C GLN A 821 102.21 41.83 -134.17
N ARG A 822 102.43 42.28 -132.93
CA ARG A 822 103.15 43.54 -132.66
C ARG A 822 104.60 43.49 -133.15
N GLN A 823 105.33 42.39 -132.88
CA GLN A 823 106.72 42.25 -133.34
C GLN A 823 106.85 42.28 -134.87
N LEU A 824 105.89 41.69 -135.60
CA LEU A 824 105.83 41.77 -137.06
C LEU A 824 105.63 43.21 -137.57
N PHE A 825 104.79 43.99 -136.89
CA PHE A 825 104.51 45.38 -137.27
C PHE A 825 105.73 46.30 -137.07
N GLU A 826 106.44 46.14 -135.95
CA GLU A 826 107.66 46.91 -135.65
C GLU A 826 108.79 46.61 -136.67
N GLN A 827 108.90 45.39 -137.19
CA GLN A 827 109.84 45.06 -138.28
C GLN A 827 109.46 45.65 -139.64
N GLN A 828 108.18 45.90 -139.91
CA GLN A 828 107.74 46.54 -141.16
C GLN A 828 108.05 48.03 -141.14
N LEU A 829 107.74 48.72 -140.05
CA LEU A 829 107.94 50.16 -139.91
C LEU A 829 109.41 50.59 -140.10
N ALA A 830 110.36 49.80 -139.59
CA ALA A 830 111.78 50.06 -139.75
C ALA A 830 112.24 50.04 -141.23
N LYS A 831 111.68 49.14 -142.06
CA LYS A 831 112.03 49.03 -143.49
C LYS A 831 111.47 50.18 -144.34
N GLU A 832 110.34 50.77 -143.94
CA GLU A 832 109.77 51.91 -144.64
C GLU A 832 110.57 53.20 -144.38
N GLN A 833 111.01 53.43 -143.14
CA GLN A 833 111.82 54.61 -142.79
C GLN A 833 113.15 54.66 -143.57
N GLU A 834 113.81 53.51 -143.75
CA GLU A 834 115.06 53.43 -144.52
C GLU A 834 114.84 53.73 -146.03
N ARG A 835 113.72 53.29 -146.60
CA ARG A 835 113.31 53.65 -147.98
C ARG A 835 113.05 55.15 -148.14
N VAL A 836 112.27 55.76 -147.23
CA VAL A 836 111.87 57.18 -147.34
C VAL A 836 113.09 58.11 -147.31
N SER A 837 114.08 57.79 -146.47
CA SER A 837 115.31 58.58 -146.34
C SER A 837 116.14 58.65 -147.63
N GLN A 838 116.11 57.60 -148.46
CA GLN A 838 116.79 57.59 -149.76
C GLN A 838 116.08 58.46 -150.80
N THR A 839 114.74 58.44 -150.86
CA THR A 839 113.95 59.22 -151.82
C THR A 839 114.08 60.73 -151.63
N VAL A 840 114.05 61.23 -150.38
CA VAL A 840 114.13 62.66 -150.07
C VAL A 840 115.43 63.29 -150.59
N ARG A 841 116.53 62.52 -150.62
CA ARG A 841 117.84 63.01 -151.07
C ARG A 841 117.92 63.25 -152.57
N VAL A 842 117.12 62.56 -153.38
CA VAL A 842 117.04 62.75 -154.84
C VAL A 842 116.16 63.95 -155.19
N GLU A 843 115.11 64.20 -154.42
CA GLU A 843 114.12 65.22 -154.75
C GLU A 843 114.67 66.66 -154.65
N VAL A 844 115.58 66.92 -153.70
CA VAL A 844 116.18 68.24 -153.47
C VAL A 844 116.92 68.78 -154.70
N ASP A 845 117.69 67.94 -155.40
CA ASP A 845 118.42 68.35 -156.61
C ASP A 845 117.47 68.66 -157.79
N THR A 846 116.29 68.05 -157.82
CA THR A 846 115.29 68.33 -158.88
C THR A 846 114.61 69.69 -158.69
N ARG A 847 114.35 70.10 -157.44
CA ARG A 847 113.71 71.41 -157.14
C ARG A 847 114.59 72.59 -157.56
N ARG A 848 115.92 72.43 -157.53
CA ARG A 848 116.88 73.47 -157.97
C ARG A 848 116.84 73.78 -159.47
N ARG A 849 116.24 72.92 -160.31
CA ARG A 849 116.15 73.08 -161.78
C ARG A 849 114.76 73.47 -162.30
N ARG A 850 113.75 73.65 -161.44
CA ARG A 850 112.41 74.11 -161.84
C ARG A 850 112.10 75.57 -161.48
N ALA A 851 112.94 76.20 -160.65
CA ALA A 851 112.81 77.60 -160.28
C ALA A 851 113.18 78.61 -161.41
N GLU A 852 113.61 78.13 -162.58
CA GLU A 852 114.12 78.97 -163.69
C GLU A 852 113.16 79.08 -164.89
N ILE A 853 111.95 78.48 -164.82
CA ILE A 853 111.07 78.30 -166.00
C ILE A 853 109.67 78.94 -165.87
N GLU A 854 109.10 79.05 -164.66
CA GLU A 854 107.71 79.52 -164.47
C GLU A 854 107.61 81.00 -164.03
N ASP A 855 108.48 81.85 -164.58
CA ASP A 855 108.39 83.32 -164.51
C ASP A 855 107.58 83.89 -165.71
N SER A 856 106.55 83.17 -166.17
CA SER A 856 105.68 83.59 -167.27
C SER A 856 104.24 83.07 -167.12
N THR A 857 103.28 83.72 -167.78
CA THR A 857 101.82 83.44 -167.74
C THR A 857 101.11 83.73 -166.40
N PHE A 858 101.35 84.95 -165.90
CA PHE A 858 100.54 85.62 -164.88
C PHE A 858 99.11 85.95 -165.37
N GLN A 859 98.18 86.14 -164.41
CA GLN A 859 96.94 86.93 -164.48
C GLN A 859 95.65 86.42 -165.18
N ASN A 860 94.63 86.07 -164.36
CA ASN A 860 93.33 86.77 -164.17
C ASN A 860 92.17 85.76 -163.88
N PHE A 861 91.25 85.92 -162.92
CA PHE A 861 90.97 86.88 -161.83
C PHE A 861 90.17 86.11 -160.72
N ILE A 862 90.48 86.18 -159.40
CA ILE A 862 89.80 86.98 -158.34
C ILE A 862 88.35 86.50 -157.97
N GLN A 863 87.89 86.30 -156.71
CA GLN A 863 88.37 86.71 -155.35
C GLN A 863 87.71 85.89 -154.17
N THR A 864 88.40 85.77 -153.00
CA THR A 864 87.98 85.85 -151.53
C THR A 864 86.54 85.49 -151.02
N ASN A 865 86.22 85.12 -149.75
CA ASN A 865 86.95 84.95 -148.44
C ASN A 865 86.10 84.25 -147.32
N ALA A 866 86.77 83.77 -146.25
CA ALA A 866 86.44 83.82 -144.79
C ALA A 866 85.26 83.05 -144.07
N ASP A 867 85.65 82.39 -142.94
CA ASP A 867 85.13 82.46 -141.53
C ASP A 867 83.86 81.76 -140.91
N VAL A 868 84.14 80.95 -139.85
CA VAL A 868 83.60 80.97 -138.44
C VAL A 868 82.22 80.36 -138.03
N SER A 869 82.29 79.10 -137.50
CA SER A 869 81.67 78.59 -136.21
C SER A 869 80.19 78.11 -136.02
N GLN A 870 80.02 77.30 -134.93
CA GLN A 870 78.88 77.14 -133.99
C GLN A 870 77.76 76.03 -134.08
N THR A 871 77.81 75.11 -133.08
CA THR A 871 76.72 74.56 -132.20
C THR A 871 75.75 73.41 -132.59
N ASN A 872 75.49 72.53 -131.58
CA ASN A 872 74.18 72.27 -130.88
C ASN A 872 73.52 70.85 -130.86
N LYS A 873 72.78 70.57 -129.75
CA LYS A 873 71.64 69.61 -129.53
C LYS A 873 71.90 68.07 -129.45
N LYS A 874 71.13 67.23 -128.69
CA LYS A 874 70.24 67.35 -127.48
C LYS A 874 69.77 65.94 -126.98
N VAL A 875 68.98 65.86 -125.87
CA VAL A 875 68.20 64.68 -125.31
C VAL A 875 69.03 63.68 -124.45
N TYR A 876 68.55 62.91 -123.43
CA TYR A 876 67.69 63.07 -122.21
C TYR A 876 67.95 61.81 -121.28
N VAL A 877 67.34 61.44 -120.12
CA VAL A 877 66.08 61.76 -119.37
C VAL A 877 66.21 61.46 -117.83
N HIS A 878 65.09 61.44 -117.07
CA HIS A 878 64.87 61.10 -115.63
C HIS A 878 65.07 59.59 -115.24
N CYS A 879 64.91 59.03 -114.00
CA CYS A 879 64.38 59.40 -112.64
C CYS A 879 64.91 58.38 -111.56
N CYS A 880 64.41 58.14 -110.31
CA CYS A 880 63.90 58.90 -109.11
C CYS A 880 63.48 57.88 -107.98
N PHE A 881 63.11 58.21 -106.72
CA PHE A 881 63.79 58.97 -105.64
C PHE A 881 63.08 58.84 -104.24
N ILE A 882 63.73 58.26 -103.19
CA ILE A 882 63.48 58.44 -101.71
C ILE A 882 62.16 57.90 -101.05
N VAL A 883 62.19 57.59 -99.72
CA VAL A 883 61.14 57.64 -98.62
C VAL A 883 61.21 56.42 -97.61
N SER A 884 60.68 56.42 -96.35
CA SER A 884 61.02 57.20 -95.12
C SER A 884 60.32 56.70 -93.80
N LEU A 885 60.82 57.13 -92.61
CA LEU A 885 60.18 57.34 -91.27
C LEU A 885 59.60 56.22 -90.32
N ASP A 886 60.31 55.96 -89.20
CA ASP A 886 60.04 56.42 -87.78
C ASP A 886 58.93 55.83 -86.82
N ARG A 887 59.13 56.10 -85.49
CA ARG A 887 58.34 55.84 -84.23
C ARG A 887 58.50 54.47 -83.54
N GLY A 888 58.50 54.35 -82.20
CA GLY A 888 58.44 55.34 -81.10
C GLY A 888 58.54 54.70 -79.69
N ARG A 889 58.85 55.48 -78.63
CA ARG A 889 59.02 55.01 -77.21
C ARG A 889 57.78 55.25 -76.34
N GLY A 890 57.63 54.55 -75.20
CA GLY A 890 56.79 55.01 -74.07
C GLY A 890 56.57 54.04 -72.89
N GLU A 891 56.78 54.56 -71.68
CA GLU A 891 56.11 54.24 -70.38
C GLU A 891 56.05 52.80 -69.82
N LEU A 892 56.77 52.56 -68.71
CA LEU A 892 56.47 51.46 -67.76
C LEU A 892 57.02 51.70 -66.32
N ASP A 893 56.78 52.90 -65.75
CA ASP A 893 57.36 53.32 -64.45
C ASP A 893 56.29 53.68 -63.36
N SER A 894 55.04 53.28 -63.60
CA SER A 894 53.89 53.57 -62.72
C SER A 894 53.54 52.45 -61.74
N LYS A 895 53.74 51.18 -62.14
CA LYS A 895 53.18 50.00 -61.43
C LYS A 895 53.93 49.57 -60.16
N GLU A 896 55.14 50.04 -59.93
CA GLU A 896 55.89 49.71 -58.71
C GLU A 896 55.38 50.49 -57.48
N ARG A 897 54.72 51.64 -57.69
CA ARG A 897 54.26 52.51 -56.60
C ARG A 897 52.96 52.01 -55.94
N GLU A 898 52.08 51.37 -56.69
CA GLU A 898 50.81 50.82 -56.18
C GLU A 898 51.03 49.61 -55.25
N LEU A 899 51.90 48.67 -55.66
CA LEU A 899 52.22 47.45 -54.89
C LEU A 899 52.78 47.75 -53.48
N MET A 900 53.56 48.81 -53.33
CA MET A 900 54.12 49.23 -52.04
C MET A 900 53.09 49.86 -51.09
N GLN A 901 51.89 50.22 -51.59
CA GLN A 901 50.81 50.78 -50.79
C GLN A 901 49.87 49.70 -50.22
N GLU A 902 49.49 48.68 -51.01
CA GLU A 902 48.69 47.53 -50.52
C GLU A 902 49.38 46.77 -49.38
N ILE A 903 50.71 46.57 -49.48
CA ILE A 903 51.50 45.86 -48.46
C ILE A 903 51.49 46.59 -47.09
N ARG A 904 51.29 47.91 -47.09
CA ARG A 904 51.13 48.69 -45.84
C ARG A 904 49.75 48.52 -45.21
N GLU A 905 48.67 48.49 -46.01
CA GLU A 905 47.31 48.26 -45.49
C GLU A 905 47.10 46.84 -44.94
N LEU A 906 47.66 45.82 -45.59
CA LEU A 906 47.51 44.44 -45.11
C LEU A 906 48.15 44.23 -43.73
N ARG A 907 49.25 44.94 -43.43
CA ARG A 907 49.91 44.88 -42.11
C ARG A 907 49.11 45.57 -41.01
N THR A 908 48.45 46.70 -41.28
CA THR A 908 47.60 47.37 -40.27
C THR A 908 46.31 46.59 -40.00
N LYS A 909 45.68 46.02 -41.04
CA LYS A 909 44.49 45.17 -40.92
C LYS A 909 44.75 43.87 -40.11
N LEU A 910 45.94 43.29 -40.22
CA LEU A 910 46.37 42.16 -39.37
C LEU A 910 46.57 42.55 -37.90
N ALA A 911 47.21 43.68 -37.62
CA ALA A 911 47.48 44.14 -36.26
C ALA A 911 46.21 44.48 -35.47
N ALA A 912 45.17 45.00 -36.13
CA ALA A 912 43.88 45.30 -35.50
C ALA A 912 43.14 44.03 -35.03
N ARG A 913 43.21 42.94 -35.81
CA ARG A 913 42.44 41.71 -35.55
C ARG A 913 42.95 40.91 -34.36
N ALA A 914 44.21 41.10 -33.97
CA ALA A 914 44.81 40.44 -32.80
C ALA A 914 44.38 41.05 -31.46
N ARG A 915 43.90 42.30 -31.41
CA ARG A 915 43.50 42.98 -30.16
C ARG A 915 42.03 42.76 -29.76
N ALA A 916 41.26 42.03 -30.56
CA ALA A 916 39.83 41.81 -30.35
C ALA A 916 39.50 40.47 -29.64
N ALA A 917 40.52 39.76 -29.12
CA ALA A 917 40.37 38.45 -28.50
C ALA A 917 40.35 38.47 -26.95
N ASP A 918 40.97 39.49 -26.32
CA ASP A 918 41.26 39.50 -24.87
C ASP A 918 40.28 40.35 -24.04
N PHE A 919 38.98 40.30 -24.32
CA PHE A 919 37.94 40.91 -23.47
C PHE A 919 36.61 40.13 -23.52
N ILE A 920 36.29 39.42 -22.43
CA ILE A 920 34.94 39.24 -21.82
C ILE A 920 35.09 38.42 -20.53
N SER A 921 34.88 39.06 -19.37
CA SER A 921 34.54 38.50 -18.04
C SER A 921 34.46 39.66 -17.03
N PRO A 922 33.96 39.48 -15.79
CA PRO A 922 32.60 39.02 -15.48
C PRO A 922 31.87 39.93 -14.46
N SER A 923 30.54 39.88 -14.39
CA SER A 923 29.74 40.56 -13.34
C SER A 923 28.41 39.81 -13.08
N THR A 924 28.28 39.10 -11.95
CA THR A 924 27.64 39.50 -10.67
C THR A 924 26.11 39.65 -10.67
N SER A 925 25.44 38.81 -9.89
CA SER A 925 24.38 39.24 -8.98
C SER A 925 24.30 38.26 -7.80
N SER A 926 24.07 38.76 -6.58
CA SER A 926 23.96 37.96 -5.36
C SER A 926 23.03 38.63 -4.34
N GLY A 927 22.38 37.79 -3.52
CA GLY A 927 21.38 38.17 -2.54
C GLY A 927 19.97 37.71 -2.94
N HIS A 928 19.04 37.47 -2.01
CA HIS A 928 19.17 37.26 -0.56
C HIS A 928 17.82 36.69 -0.07
N SER A 929 17.83 35.92 1.02
CA SER A 929 16.66 35.60 1.87
C SER A 929 15.26 35.49 1.21
N HIS A 930 14.74 34.27 1.11
CA HIS A 930 13.97 33.79 2.28
C HIS A 930 14.02 32.26 2.43
#